data_AF-E3LJY0-F1
#
_entry.id   AF-E3LJY0-F1
#
_cell.length_a   1.000
_cell.length_b   1.000
_cell.length_c   1.000
_cell.angle_alpha   90.00
_cell.angle_beta   90.00
_cell.angle_gamma   90.00
#
_symmetry.space_group_name_H-M   'P 1'
#
loop_
_entity.id
_entity.type
_entity.pdbx_description
1 polymer ?
#
loop_
_entity_poly.entity_id
_entity_poly.type
_entity_poly.pdbx_seq_one_letter_code
_entity_poly.pdbx_strand_id
1 'polypeptide(L)'
;MLQVFQKIWKCLLLLVLLWILFFSFFEENHGTSLSEIPIVFYHDAFVDFRYDSPRLRIFSLNPCLQNKSFLLVKVESKFLRLYGEPLETDCPWSWAPYCYYNSYIFETSLIYFTVPELQNIQKISIIMENRNIELSLKMVYPKTQNGLTVCVQPVYWYSQFQNIILFIESWRNQGATDFIVYFHSSTKEVKMVLDYYEKLSIITIKPWPTFGDLPPTFPEINSQVYRIGHTMASNICILEMKTSIGTIVDFDEIIVSNIGFPDIFSSSKIRLTQVGTGALEFKPTRIQLELKQDRRGFDSNSLKNPTLVNKQGPVKLIFNTSSVSIINTHSIRKFIRNSDKTVESSEGTLLHYRYNGGEEKEKKKKRNFLLFSKNFDEHLTNMEKVNSIVGEKNDVFDPRIILELNKCIKEITESNIYLMKDFRGHYILLFSVFSVFTIYYFISSSDRQVQYSVDIEDKVLENQINSSFPITFYHNAYVDHRYSLPRLRIFSLNKCIKKKNFLLVDLSYEGISDPIRVKLFGESLEGNCPSTYGPARPCFYVAHTFYTDLISTGGMNEVLIHLGSRKVKLRVKEIDRRYEKGITLCLQPVYYYSQWQNIVLYIEAWRAQGATRFIVFYHSSTKETRKVLDYYQSLGIIEYRSWPSFGSLPQSISGEYPKVDDSVFIFSYFLAMNLCILDMKTTIGAVADFDEVLVPRNGTMLDYATKEMTGTNIGALSFGNNYVTMEPSIYTSDFSGVSSPAFIDKGGPSKYIFNASVIDIAQVHWVKSFTDPSKKTKNGDGALLHLRYGASGKKLENSKRPFRFFPNDSSKHIQNMQEMTIRIFNGSAPVFSSNYIDTLNECVKNINKKGNTCRSTGGMCRADMDAINEWVYDKTEGIFLSDSS
;
A
#
# COMPACT_ATOMS: atom_id res chain seq x y z
N MET A 1 58.44 21.35 5.17
CA MET A 1 57.23 22.10 4.78
C MET A 1 56.99 22.07 3.26
N LEU A 2 58.00 22.35 2.43
CA LEU A 2 57.89 22.34 0.95
C LEU A 2 57.47 20.97 0.33
N GLN A 3 57.94 19.85 0.91
CA GLN A 3 57.57 18.50 0.45
C GLN A 3 56.10 18.10 0.76
N VAL A 4 55.51 18.69 1.81
CA VAL A 4 54.10 18.48 2.15
C VAL A 4 53.22 19.25 1.17
N PHE A 5 53.63 20.46 0.81
CA PHE A 5 52.94 21.27 -0.20
C PHE A 5 52.94 20.62 -1.59
N GLN A 6 54.06 20.00 -2.00
CA GLN A 6 54.13 19.28 -3.27
C GLN A 6 53.24 18.02 -3.32
N LYS A 7 53.05 17.32 -2.19
CA LYS A 7 52.12 16.17 -2.11
C LYS A 7 50.67 16.62 -2.14
N ILE A 8 50.34 17.71 -1.46
CA ILE A 8 48.98 18.28 -1.48
C ILE A 8 48.63 18.79 -2.88
N TRP A 9 49.57 19.45 -3.56
CA TRP A 9 49.36 19.95 -4.93
C TRP A 9 49.14 18.82 -5.95
N LYS A 10 49.88 17.71 -5.85
CA LYS A 10 49.66 16.52 -6.69
C LYS A 10 48.31 15.85 -6.44
N CYS A 11 47.83 15.83 -5.19
CA CYS A 11 46.51 15.30 -4.84
C CYS A 11 45.38 16.18 -5.39
N LEU A 12 45.52 17.50 -5.32
CA LEU A 12 44.56 18.46 -5.89
C LEU A 12 44.47 18.35 -7.41
N LEU A 13 45.59 18.19 -8.11
CA LEU A 13 45.61 17.99 -9.56
C LEU A 13 44.92 16.68 -9.99
N LEU A 14 45.11 15.61 -9.23
CA LEU A 14 44.44 14.32 -9.45
C LEU A 14 42.93 14.40 -9.19
N LEU A 15 42.50 15.14 -8.16
CA LEU A 15 41.09 15.37 -7.86
C LEU A 15 40.41 16.22 -8.94
N VAL A 16 41.07 17.25 -9.47
CA VAL A 16 40.54 18.07 -10.57
C VAL A 16 40.43 17.28 -11.87
N LEU A 17 41.42 16.42 -12.18
CA LEU A 17 41.35 15.52 -13.34
C LEU A 17 40.23 14.48 -13.21
N LEU A 18 40.03 13.93 -12.00
CA LEU A 18 38.88 13.06 -11.69
C LEU A 18 37.55 13.81 -11.78
N TRP A 19 37.51 15.08 -11.38
CA TRP A 19 36.32 15.93 -11.47
C TRP A 19 35.95 16.28 -12.91
N ILE A 20 36.94 16.58 -13.77
CA ILE A 20 36.73 16.84 -15.20
C ILE A 20 36.22 15.58 -15.91
N LEU A 21 36.73 14.39 -15.53
CA LEU A 21 36.23 13.09 -16.01
C LEU A 21 34.82 12.75 -15.48
N PHE A 22 34.45 13.24 -14.29
CA PHE A 22 33.12 13.04 -13.71
C PHE A 22 32.08 14.01 -14.29
N PHE A 23 32.47 15.24 -14.62
CA PHE A 23 31.58 16.26 -15.20
C PHE A 23 31.33 16.06 -16.69
N SER A 24 32.28 15.49 -17.42
CA SER A 24 32.06 15.10 -18.82
C SER A 24 31.09 13.90 -18.99
N PHE A 25 30.56 13.35 -17.89
CA PHE A 25 29.52 12.31 -17.87
C PHE A 25 28.11 12.83 -17.54
N PHE A 26 27.95 14.13 -17.25
CA PHE A 26 26.67 14.73 -16.84
C PHE A 26 26.38 16.04 -17.59
N GLU A 27 26.37 15.98 -18.91
CA GLU A 27 25.68 16.94 -19.76
C GLU A 27 25.11 16.21 -20.98
N GLU A 28 23.81 15.94 -20.99
CA GLU A 28 22.89 16.12 -22.13
C GLU A 28 21.47 15.63 -21.77
N ASN A 29 20.52 16.56 -21.79
CA ASN A 29 19.09 16.28 -21.65
C ASN A 29 18.42 16.56 -23.00
N HIS A 30 18.75 15.72 -23.97
CA HIS A 30 17.89 15.42 -25.10
C HIS A 30 17.32 14.01 -24.85
N GLY A 31 16.11 13.71 -25.33
CA GLY A 31 15.63 12.33 -25.32
C GLY A 31 16.59 11.49 -26.17
N THR A 32 17.54 10.82 -25.53
CA THR A 32 18.61 10.08 -26.18
C THR A 32 18.11 8.72 -26.65
N SER A 33 18.49 8.37 -27.87
CA SER A 33 18.45 6.99 -28.37
C SER A 33 19.30 6.11 -27.43
N LEU A 34 18.84 4.91 -27.11
CA LEU A 34 19.48 3.98 -26.15
C LEU A 34 20.78 3.33 -26.68
N SER A 35 21.59 4.04 -27.46
CA SER A 35 22.72 3.48 -28.21
C SER A 35 23.90 3.00 -27.38
N GLU A 36 24.14 3.61 -26.21
CA GLU A 36 25.30 3.32 -25.35
C GLU A 36 25.00 2.37 -24.17
N ILE A 37 23.74 1.99 -23.96
CA ILE A 37 23.34 1.15 -22.82
C ILE A 37 23.45 -0.34 -23.17
N PRO A 38 24.03 -1.19 -22.30
CA PRO A 38 24.06 -2.63 -22.52
C PRO A 38 22.67 -3.21 -22.32
N ILE A 39 21.98 -3.47 -23.44
CA ILE A 39 20.65 -4.07 -23.45
C ILE A 39 20.71 -5.46 -24.08
N VAL A 40 20.20 -6.45 -23.36
CA VAL A 40 19.97 -7.81 -23.86
C VAL A 40 18.48 -8.01 -24.06
N PHE A 41 18.07 -8.28 -25.30
CA PHE A 41 16.66 -8.49 -25.65
C PHE A 41 16.29 -9.97 -25.63
N TYR A 42 15.06 -10.27 -25.21
CA TYR A 42 14.47 -11.56 -25.52
C TYR A 42 14.20 -11.64 -27.04
N HIS A 43 14.51 -12.79 -27.65
CA HIS A 43 14.49 -12.97 -29.11
C HIS A 43 13.10 -12.78 -29.77
N ASP A 44 12.02 -12.86 -28.99
CA ASP A 44 10.67 -12.60 -29.47
C ASP A 44 10.11 -11.27 -28.93
N ALA A 45 9.34 -10.60 -29.78
CA ALA A 45 8.40 -9.55 -29.42
C ALA A 45 6.96 -10.08 -29.48
N PHE A 46 6.04 -9.42 -28.79
CA PHE A 46 4.66 -9.88 -28.67
C PHE A 46 3.66 -8.81 -29.09
N VAL A 47 2.70 -9.17 -29.95
CA VAL A 47 1.49 -8.37 -30.19
C VAL A 47 0.37 -8.93 -29.32
N ASP A 48 -0.04 -8.15 -28.33
CA ASP A 48 -0.99 -8.55 -27.31
C ASP A 48 -2.39 -8.03 -27.63
N PHE A 49 -3.22 -8.90 -28.20
CA PHE A 49 -4.63 -8.66 -28.53
C PHE A 49 -5.58 -8.84 -27.34
N ARG A 50 -5.06 -9.06 -26.13
CA ARG A 50 -5.91 -9.14 -24.92
C ARG A 50 -6.41 -7.77 -24.45
N TYR A 51 -5.82 -6.69 -24.97
CA TYR A 51 -6.25 -5.32 -24.73
C TYR A 51 -7.26 -4.86 -25.79
N ASP A 52 -8.11 -3.91 -25.42
CA ASP A 52 -9.06 -3.26 -26.36
C ASP A 52 -8.35 -2.66 -27.59
N SER A 53 -7.13 -2.14 -27.39
CA SER A 53 -6.22 -1.77 -28.46
C SER A 53 -4.96 -2.62 -28.36
N PRO A 54 -4.58 -3.37 -29.41
CA PRO A 54 -3.42 -4.26 -29.37
C PRO A 54 -2.16 -3.53 -28.92
N ARG A 55 -1.29 -4.22 -28.17
CA ARG A 55 -0.02 -3.65 -27.69
C ARG A 55 1.16 -4.42 -28.23
N LEU A 56 2.19 -3.70 -28.68
CA LEU A 56 3.50 -4.30 -28.93
C LEU A 56 4.27 -4.33 -27.61
N ARG A 57 4.86 -5.48 -27.27
CA ARG A 57 5.58 -5.72 -26.02
C ARG A 57 6.93 -6.37 -26.31
N ILE A 58 8.00 -5.78 -25.79
CA ILE A 58 9.38 -6.26 -25.91
C ILE A 58 9.98 -6.39 -24.52
N PHE A 59 10.67 -7.49 -24.25
CA PHE A 59 11.33 -7.73 -22.97
C PHE A 59 12.84 -7.61 -23.09
N SER A 60 13.47 -7.08 -22.06
CA SER A 60 14.92 -6.92 -22.01
C SER A 60 15.49 -7.01 -20.60
N LEU A 61 16.80 -7.20 -20.55
CA LEU A 61 17.65 -6.99 -19.39
C LEU A 61 18.57 -5.81 -19.68
N ASN A 62 18.54 -4.80 -18.81
CA ASN A 62 19.36 -3.61 -18.93
C ASN A 62 19.55 -2.91 -17.58
N PRO A 63 20.54 -2.02 -17.45
CA PRO A 63 20.65 -1.10 -16.31
C PRO A 63 19.42 -0.21 -16.18
N CYS A 64 19.27 0.44 -15.03
CA CYS A 64 18.15 1.33 -14.80
C CYS A 64 18.13 2.49 -15.79
N LEU A 65 16.98 2.67 -16.43
CA LEU A 65 16.80 3.68 -17.46
C LEU A 65 16.38 5.01 -16.84
N GLN A 66 16.67 6.11 -17.53
CA GLN A 66 16.18 7.42 -17.15
C GLN A 66 14.66 7.53 -17.40
N ASN A 67 14.03 8.48 -16.73
CA ASN A 67 12.60 8.71 -16.88
C ASN A 67 12.29 9.10 -18.34
N LYS A 68 11.30 8.43 -18.96
CA LYS A 68 10.89 8.57 -20.37
C LYS A 68 11.83 7.98 -21.43
N SER A 69 12.83 7.16 -21.07
CA SER A 69 13.60 6.40 -22.07
C SER A 69 12.69 5.54 -22.97
N PHE A 70 13.03 5.45 -24.26
CA PHE A 70 12.25 4.71 -25.24
C PHE A 70 13.12 3.95 -26.23
N LEU A 71 12.60 2.83 -26.74
CA LEU A 71 13.14 2.14 -27.91
C LEU A 71 12.46 2.66 -29.17
N LEU A 72 13.27 2.92 -30.21
CA LEU A 72 12.76 3.14 -31.55
C LEU A 72 12.64 1.79 -32.27
N VAL A 73 11.43 1.43 -32.66
CA VAL A 73 11.13 0.14 -33.29
C VAL A 73 10.51 0.38 -34.64
N LYS A 74 11.09 -0.21 -35.68
CA LYS A 74 10.54 -0.26 -37.02
C LYS A 74 9.63 -1.48 -37.15
N VAL A 75 8.37 -1.21 -37.52
CA VAL A 75 7.35 -2.20 -37.85
C VAL A 75 6.88 -1.89 -39.26
N GLU A 76 7.23 -2.75 -40.22
CA GLU A 76 7.07 -2.48 -41.66
C GLU A 76 7.74 -1.15 -42.05
N SER A 77 6.98 -0.17 -42.56
CA SER A 77 7.45 1.17 -42.92
C SER A 77 7.31 2.21 -41.80
N LYS A 78 6.74 1.83 -40.64
CA LYS A 78 6.42 2.76 -39.54
C LYS A 78 7.43 2.64 -38.41
N PHE A 79 7.75 3.76 -37.78
CA PHE A 79 8.60 3.81 -36.59
C PHE A 79 7.75 4.10 -35.36
N LEU A 80 7.91 3.29 -34.33
CA LEU A 80 7.19 3.37 -33.07
C LEU A 80 8.16 3.64 -31.93
N ARG A 81 7.72 4.47 -30.99
CA ARG A 81 8.41 4.65 -29.71
C ARG A 81 7.75 3.75 -28.67
N LEU A 82 8.53 2.85 -28.09
CA LEU A 82 8.10 2.00 -26.99
C LEU A 82 8.75 2.48 -25.71
N TYR A 83 7.95 2.72 -24.67
CA TYR A 83 8.44 3.23 -23.40
C TYR A 83 8.73 2.07 -22.45
N GLY A 84 9.88 2.14 -21.78
CA GLY A 84 10.34 1.10 -20.87
C GLY A 84 9.82 1.30 -19.45
N GLU A 85 9.31 0.23 -18.84
CA GLU A 85 9.05 0.16 -17.40
C GLU A 85 9.74 -1.08 -16.78
N PRO A 86 10.36 -0.96 -15.58
CA PRO A 86 10.93 -2.10 -14.89
C PRO A 86 9.80 -3.04 -14.44
N LEU A 87 10.00 -4.36 -14.51
CA LEU A 87 8.94 -5.33 -14.15
C LEU A 87 8.60 -5.32 -12.65
N GLU A 88 9.59 -5.16 -11.77
CA GLU A 88 9.45 -5.20 -10.29
C GLU A 88 9.21 -3.81 -9.63
N THR A 89 8.71 -2.82 -10.38
CA THR A 89 8.39 -1.44 -9.93
C THR A 89 9.60 -0.55 -9.67
N ASP A 90 10.51 -0.95 -8.78
CA ASP A 90 11.73 -0.20 -8.46
C ASP A 90 12.87 -0.55 -9.43
N CYS A 91 13.81 0.37 -9.65
CA CYS A 91 15.09 0.07 -10.29
C CYS A 91 16.20 0.99 -9.72
N PRO A 92 17.29 0.44 -9.15
CA PRO A 92 17.53 -0.99 -8.91
C PRO A 92 16.54 -1.55 -7.88
N TRP A 93 16.38 -2.86 -7.83
CA TRP A 93 15.44 -3.47 -6.88
C TRP A 93 15.84 -3.20 -5.44
N SER A 94 14.88 -2.76 -4.62
CA SER A 94 15.10 -2.45 -3.20
C SER A 94 15.67 -3.63 -2.41
N TRP A 95 15.38 -4.87 -2.81
CA TRP A 95 15.84 -6.10 -2.15
C TRP A 95 17.02 -6.80 -2.85
N ALA A 96 17.42 -6.35 -4.04
CA ALA A 96 18.65 -6.80 -4.72
C ALA A 96 19.38 -5.61 -5.37
N PRO A 97 19.80 -4.61 -4.58
CA PRO A 97 20.35 -3.36 -5.09
C PRO A 97 21.71 -3.52 -5.80
N TYR A 98 22.37 -4.66 -5.59
CA TYR A 98 23.67 -4.99 -6.18
C TYR A 98 23.57 -5.66 -7.55
N CYS A 99 22.37 -6.02 -8.02
CA CYS A 99 22.19 -6.52 -9.37
C CYS A 99 22.18 -5.34 -10.36
N TYR A 100 23.21 -5.28 -11.20
CA TYR A 100 23.35 -4.21 -12.19
C TYR A 100 22.25 -4.23 -13.27
N TYR A 101 21.84 -5.42 -13.71
CA TYR A 101 20.83 -5.60 -14.77
C TYR A 101 19.46 -5.95 -14.20
N ASN A 102 18.44 -5.28 -14.72
CA ASN A 102 17.05 -5.41 -14.27
C ASN A 102 16.16 -5.82 -15.45
N SER A 103 15.07 -6.53 -15.17
CA SER A 103 14.10 -6.91 -16.20
C SER A 103 13.15 -5.76 -16.54
N TYR A 104 13.04 -5.46 -17.83
CA TYR A 104 12.19 -4.40 -18.37
C TYR A 104 11.15 -4.95 -19.34
N ILE A 105 10.04 -4.23 -19.43
CA ILE A 105 9.11 -4.32 -20.54
C ILE A 105 9.01 -2.98 -21.24
N PHE A 106 9.14 -3.01 -22.55
CA PHE A 106 8.91 -1.90 -23.45
C PHE A 106 7.58 -2.11 -24.16
N GLU A 107 6.64 -1.17 -24.01
CA GLU A 107 5.33 -1.30 -24.62
C GLU A 107 4.81 -0.02 -25.28
N THR A 108 3.96 -0.20 -26.30
CA THR A 108 3.18 0.86 -26.93
C THR A 108 1.88 0.31 -27.51
N SER A 109 0.88 1.16 -27.71
CA SER A 109 -0.38 0.77 -28.34
C SER A 109 -0.30 0.88 -29.86
N LEU A 110 -0.84 -0.11 -30.56
CA LEU A 110 -0.82 -0.23 -32.02
C LEU A 110 -2.11 0.32 -32.66
N ILE A 111 -2.60 1.47 -32.20
CA ILE A 111 -3.85 2.08 -32.69
C ILE A 111 -3.85 2.43 -34.19
N TYR A 112 -2.67 2.50 -34.81
CA TYR A 112 -2.50 2.88 -36.22
C TYR A 112 -2.33 1.68 -37.16
N PHE A 113 -2.57 0.47 -36.68
CA PHE A 113 -2.52 -0.76 -37.46
C PHE A 113 -3.86 -1.47 -37.37
N THR A 114 -4.30 -2.02 -38.49
CA THR A 114 -5.43 -2.94 -38.56
C THR A 114 -5.00 -4.35 -38.13
N VAL A 115 -5.94 -5.17 -37.66
CA VAL A 115 -5.65 -6.55 -37.25
C VAL A 115 -5.02 -7.38 -38.39
N PRO A 116 -5.50 -7.31 -39.64
CA PRO A 116 -4.87 -8.04 -40.75
C PRO A 116 -3.44 -7.58 -41.04
N GLU A 117 -3.14 -6.27 -40.95
CA GLU A 117 -1.77 -5.77 -41.09
C GLU A 117 -0.85 -6.38 -40.01
N LEU A 118 -1.30 -6.41 -38.76
CA LEU A 118 -0.53 -6.99 -37.66
C LEU A 118 -0.28 -8.48 -37.85
N GLN A 119 -1.27 -9.25 -38.31
CA GLN A 119 -1.16 -10.69 -38.51
C GLN A 119 -0.16 -11.09 -39.60
N ASN A 120 0.14 -10.20 -40.56
CA ASN A 120 1.10 -10.46 -41.63
C ASN A 120 2.55 -10.18 -41.23
N ILE A 121 2.78 -9.47 -40.11
CA ILE A 121 4.12 -9.10 -39.67
C ILE A 121 4.75 -10.29 -38.93
N GLN A 122 5.91 -10.73 -39.43
CA GLN A 122 6.66 -11.83 -38.82
C GLN A 122 7.83 -11.37 -37.96
N LYS A 123 8.37 -10.17 -38.22
CA LYS A 123 9.54 -9.62 -37.54
C LYS A 123 9.40 -8.12 -37.34
N ILE A 124 10.10 -7.61 -36.33
CA ILE A 124 10.29 -6.18 -36.09
C ILE A 124 11.78 -5.87 -35.97
N SER A 125 12.17 -4.63 -36.23
CA SER A 125 13.57 -4.20 -36.07
C SER A 125 13.66 -3.13 -34.99
N ILE A 126 14.41 -3.39 -33.92
CA ILE A 126 14.82 -2.37 -32.97
C ILE A 126 15.96 -1.58 -33.61
N ILE A 127 15.79 -0.27 -33.69
CA ILE A 127 16.76 0.64 -34.28
C ILE A 127 17.61 1.22 -33.16
N MET A 128 18.90 0.91 -33.17
CA MET A 128 19.92 1.53 -32.32
C MET A 128 20.93 2.24 -33.23
N GLU A 129 21.65 3.25 -32.72
CA GLU A 129 22.51 4.11 -33.56
C GLU A 129 23.51 3.34 -34.43
N ASN A 130 24.07 2.23 -33.92
CA ASN A 130 25.12 1.48 -34.60
C ASN A 130 24.70 0.06 -35.02
N ARG A 131 23.45 -0.36 -34.75
CA ARG A 131 22.96 -1.72 -35.07
C ARG A 131 21.45 -1.78 -35.12
N ASN A 132 20.94 -2.67 -35.98
CA ASN A 132 19.55 -3.07 -35.98
C ASN A 132 19.43 -4.48 -35.40
N ILE A 133 18.49 -4.67 -34.47
CA ILE A 133 18.23 -5.97 -33.86
C ILE A 133 16.87 -6.45 -34.35
N GLU A 134 16.85 -7.59 -35.05
CA GLU A 134 15.60 -8.21 -35.48
C GLU A 134 15.04 -9.12 -34.38
N LEU A 135 13.76 -8.95 -34.07
CA LEU A 135 13.01 -9.85 -33.18
C LEU A 135 11.89 -10.52 -33.96
N SER A 136 11.65 -11.80 -33.66
CA SER A 136 10.49 -12.55 -34.18
C SER A 136 9.22 -12.04 -33.50
N LEU A 137 8.12 -11.92 -34.25
CA LEU A 137 6.86 -11.41 -33.71
C LEU A 137 5.90 -12.56 -33.41
N LYS A 138 5.39 -12.61 -32.17
CA LYS A 138 4.39 -13.59 -31.71
C LYS A 138 3.07 -12.93 -31.39
N MET A 139 1.98 -13.54 -31.83
CA MET A 139 0.63 -13.06 -31.57
C MET A 139 0.08 -13.68 -30.27
N VAL A 140 -0.46 -12.84 -29.39
CA VAL A 140 -1.07 -13.25 -28.12
C VAL A 140 -2.54 -12.85 -28.13
N TYR A 141 -3.42 -13.84 -28.08
CA TYR A 141 -4.87 -13.65 -28.08
C TYR A 141 -5.46 -13.90 -26.68
N PRO A 142 -6.72 -13.46 -26.43
CA PRO A 142 -7.49 -13.92 -25.29
C PRO A 142 -7.50 -15.45 -25.19
N LYS A 143 -7.18 -15.95 -24.00
CA LYS A 143 -6.93 -17.37 -23.74
C LYS A 143 -8.21 -18.04 -23.30
N THR A 144 -8.77 -18.84 -24.20
CA THR A 144 -10.07 -19.49 -24.02
C THR A 144 -9.97 -21.00 -23.83
N GLN A 145 -8.79 -21.60 -24.03
CA GLN A 145 -8.62 -23.04 -23.85
C GLN A 145 -8.93 -23.41 -22.39
N ASN A 146 -9.84 -24.36 -22.21
CA ASN A 146 -10.17 -24.85 -20.87
C ASN A 146 -8.98 -25.64 -20.31
N GLY A 147 -8.51 -25.28 -19.13
CA GLY A 147 -7.40 -25.97 -18.46
C GLY A 147 -6.62 -25.06 -17.54
N LEU A 148 -5.61 -25.62 -16.91
CA LEU A 148 -4.66 -24.94 -16.03
C LEU A 148 -3.24 -25.19 -16.56
N THR A 149 -2.54 -24.12 -16.95
CA THR A 149 -1.09 -24.19 -17.24
C THR A 149 -0.29 -23.83 -15.99
N VAL A 150 0.67 -24.68 -15.65
CA VAL A 150 1.62 -24.45 -14.56
C VAL A 150 2.95 -24.01 -15.15
N CYS A 151 3.39 -22.81 -14.84
CA CYS A 151 4.67 -22.31 -15.28
C CYS A 151 5.73 -22.42 -14.19
N VAL A 152 6.89 -22.94 -14.56
CA VAL A 152 8.06 -23.06 -13.68
C VAL A 152 9.12 -22.04 -14.12
N GLN A 153 9.58 -21.25 -13.14
CA GLN A 153 10.67 -20.31 -13.33
C GLN A 153 11.96 -21.01 -13.83
N PRO A 154 12.92 -20.27 -14.42
CA PRO A 154 14.16 -20.83 -14.93
C PRO A 154 14.85 -21.81 -13.97
N VAL A 155 15.11 -23.01 -14.46
CA VAL A 155 15.72 -24.12 -13.72
C VAL A 155 17.22 -24.09 -13.93
N TYR A 156 17.99 -23.81 -12.88
CA TYR A 156 19.45 -23.71 -12.92
C TYR A 156 20.08 -24.54 -11.81
N TRP A 157 21.11 -25.29 -12.17
CA TRP A 157 21.87 -26.17 -11.27
C TRP A 157 20.99 -27.11 -10.42
N TYR A 158 19.85 -27.53 -10.97
CA TYR A 158 18.85 -28.31 -10.24
C TYR A 158 19.20 -29.81 -10.23
N SER A 159 19.06 -30.47 -9.08
CA SER A 159 19.47 -31.88 -8.90
C SER A 159 18.39 -32.83 -8.38
N GLN A 160 17.24 -32.31 -7.94
CA GLN A 160 16.18 -33.10 -7.28
C GLN A 160 15.17 -33.67 -8.28
N PHE A 161 15.55 -34.69 -9.05
CA PHE A 161 14.67 -35.30 -10.06
C PHE A 161 13.36 -35.85 -9.46
N GLN A 162 13.41 -36.43 -8.26
CA GLN A 162 12.25 -36.95 -7.55
C GLN A 162 11.21 -35.86 -7.26
N ASN A 163 11.66 -34.62 -6.99
CA ASN A 163 10.76 -33.50 -6.73
C ASN A 163 9.99 -33.08 -7.98
N ILE A 164 10.61 -33.16 -9.16
CA ILE A 164 9.94 -32.87 -10.44
C ILE A 164 8.82 -33.88 -10.70
N ILE A 165 9.08 -35.15 -10.44
CA ILE A 165 8.08 -36.23 -10.59
C ILE A 165 6.89 -35.98 -9.66
N LEU A 166 7.15 -35.69 -8.38
CA LEU A 166 6.11 -35.34 -7.42
C LEU A 166 5.32 -34.11 -7.85
N PHE A 167 6.01 -33.05 -8.26
CA PHE A 167 5.44 -31.79 -8.69
C PHE A 167 4.47 -31.99 -9.86
N ILE A 168 4.91 -32.66 -10.92
CA ILE A 168 4.10 -32.88 -12.12
C ILE A 168 2.87 -33.72 -11.77
N GLU A 169 3.05 -34.86 -11.09
CA GLU A 169 1.91 -35.74 -10.77
C GLU A 169 0.92 -35.10 -9.79
N SER A 170 1.40 -34.31 -8.82
CA SER A 170 0.51 -33.60 -7.89
C SER A 170 -0.27 -32.51 -8.60
N TRP A 171 0.35 -31.69 -9.45
CA TRP A 171 -0.36 -30.66 -10.21
C TRP A 171 -1.36 -31.26 -11.21
N ARG A 172 -1.01 -32.38 -11.87
CA ARG A 172 -1.97 -33.13 -12.72
C ARG A 172 -3.16 -33.60 -11.91
N ASN A 173 -2.95 -34.06 -10.68
CA ASN A 173 -4.05 -34.44 -9.79
C ASN A 173 -4.97 -33.26 -9.44
N GLN A 174 -4.40 -32.05 -9.37
CA GLN A 174 -5.11 -30.80 -9.11
C GLN A 174 -5.73 -30.16 -10.36
N GLY A 175 -5.66 -30.84 -11.51
CA GLY A 175 -6.29 -30.43 -12.76
C GLY A 175 -5.39 -29.66 -13.73
N ALA A 176 -4.08 -29.62 -13.51
CA ALA A 176 -3.13 -29.08 -14.48
C ALA A 176 -3.10 -29.94 -15.75
N THR A 177 -3.18 -29.27 -16.90
CA THR A 177 -3.23 -29.92 -18.22
C THR A 177 -1.99 -29.65 -19.06
N ASP A 178 -1.18 -28.68 -18.65
CA ASP A 178 -0.04 -28.19 -19.41
C ASP A 178 1.00 -27.60 -18.46
N PHE A 179 2.27 -27.76 -18.81
CA PHE A 179 3.39 -27.25 -18.03
C PHE A 179 4.41 -26.57 -18.94
N ILE A 180 4.90 -25.41 -18.53
CA ILE A 180 5.98 -24.71 -19.22
C ILE A 180 7.16 -24.62 -18.26
N VAL A 181 8.32 -25.16 -18.66
CA VAL A 181 9.53 -25.20 -17.84
C VAL A 181 10.64 -24.47 -18.58
N TYR A 182 11.10 -23.34 -18.05
CA TYR A 182 12.32 -22.69 -18.55
C TYR A 182 13.55 -23.43 -18.04
N PHE A 183 14.40 -23.91 -18.94
CA PHE A 183 15.54 -24.78 -18.61
C PHE A 183 16.86 -24.10 -18.93
N HIS A 184 17.70 -23.93 -17.90
CA HIS A 184 19.06 -23.45 -18.01
C HIS A 184 20.08 -24.57 -17.77
N SER A 185 20.07 -25.19 -16.59
CA SER A 185 21.01 -26.29 -16.26
C SER A 185 20.48 -27.22 -15.16
N SER A 186 20.90 -28.49 -15.21
CA SER A 186 20.53 -29.51 -14.22
C SER A 186 21.54 -30.68 -14.20
N THR A 187 21.33 -31.64 -13.31
CA THR A 187 21.97 -32.97 -13.44
C THR A 187 21.37 -33.74 -14.62
N LYS A 188 22.05 -34.82 -15.02
CA LYS A 188 21.61 -35.69 -16.13
C LYS A 188 20.26 -36.34 -15.82
N GLU A 189 20.06 -36.76 -14.58
CA GLU A 189 18.87 -37.45 -14.09
C GLU A 189 17.65 -36.53 -14.15
N VAL A 190 17.81 -35.26 -13.76
CA VAL A 190 16.76 -34.24 -13.91
C VAL A 190 16.40 -34.05 -15.39
N LYS A 191 17.41 -33.95 -16.27
CA LYS A 191 17.16 -33.80 -17.71
C LYS A 191 16.44 -35.01 -18.29
N MET A 192 16.80 -36.23 -17.88
CA MET A 192 16.11 -37.46 -18.28
C MET A 192 14.61 -37.46 -17.88
N VAL A 193 14.29 -37.00 -16.67
CA VAL A 193 12.89 -36.88 -16.21
C VAL A 193 12.14 -35.83 -17.02
N LEU A 194 12.74 -34.65 -17.25
CA LEU A 194 12.12 -33.60 -18.06
C LEU A 194 11.87 -34.09 -19.50
N ASP A 195 12.87 -34.73 -20.14
CA ASP A 195 12.76 -35.27 -21.50
C ASP A 195 11.68 -36.35 -21.61
N TYR A 196 11.55 -37.17 -20.57
CA TYR A 196 10.49 -38.18 -20.50
C TYR A 196 9.10 -37.54 -20.52
N TYR A 197 8.86 -36.55 -19.66
CA TYR A 197 7.59 -35.85 -19.62
C TYR A 197 7.33 -35.00 -20.87
N GLU A 198 8.37 -34.45 -21.49
CA GLU A 198 8.27 -33.74 -22.77
C GLU A 198 7.87 -34.69 -23.90
N LYS A 199 8.47 -35.89 -23.96
CA LYS A 199 8.08 -36.94 -24.92
C LYS A 199 6.63 -37.39 -24.75
N LEU A 200 6.10 -37.34 -23.52
CA LEU A 200 4.68 -37.59 -23.23
C LEU A 200 3.76 -36.40 -23.56
N SER A 201 4.31 -35.28 -24.05
CA SER A 201 3.58 -34.03 -24.29
C SER A 201 2.89 -33.46 -23.05
N ILE A 202 3.44 -33.76 -21.86
CA ILE A 202 2.93 -33.23 -20.57
C ILE A 202 3.57 -31.89 -20.27
N ILE A 203 4.86 -31.74 -20.56
CA ILE A 203 5.60 -30.49 -20.36
C ILE A 203 6.12 -29.97 -21.70
N THR A 204 6.29 -28.65 -21.77
CA THR A 204 7.06 -27.96 -22.81
C THR A 204 8.32 -27.41 -22.18
N ILE A 205 9.50 -27.85 -22.64
CA ILE A 205 10.77 -27.30 -22.19
C ILE A 205 11.12 -26.08 -23.05
N LYS A 206 11.37 -24.95 -22.40
CA LYS A 206 11.82 -23.70 -23.03
C LYS A 206 13.29 -23.49 -22.74
N PRO A 207 14.17 -23.36 -23.75
CA PRO A 207 15.56 -23.05 -23.49
C PRO A 207 15.68 -21.68 -22.83
N TRP A 208 16.50 -21.60 -21.78
CA TRP A 208 16.84 -20.37 -21.07
C TRP A 208 18.37 -20.28 -20.93
N PRO A 209 19.09 -19.98 -22.03
CA PRO A 209 20.54 -19.98 -22.04
C PRO A 209 21.12 -18.82 -21.22
N THR A 210 22.44 -18.81 -21.07
CA THR A 210 23.18 -17.64 -20.59
C THR A 210 22.91 -16.44 -21.51
N PHE A 211 22.99 -15.23 -20.95
CA PHE A 211 22.62 -13.99 -21.64
C PHE A 211 23.66 -13.49 -22.66
N GLY A 212 24.70 -14.30 -22.92
CA GLY A 212 25.83 -13.95 -23.78
C GLY A 212 26.85 -13.04 -23.10
N ASP A 213 27.86 -12.65 -23.86
CA ASP A 213 28.91 -11.72 -23.43
C ASP A 213 28.52 -10.29 -23.79
N LEU A 214 28.79 -9.38 -22.85
CA LEU A 214 28.72 -7.95 -23.09
C LEU A 214 30.14 -7.39 -23.24
N PRO A 215 30.32 -6.20 -23.85
CA PRO A 215 31.62 -5.55 -23.89
C PRO A 215 32.27 -5.52 -22.51
N PRO A 216 33.60 -5.76 -22.38
CA PRO A 216 34.29 -5.84 -21.09
C PRO A 216 34.18 -4.59 -20.20
N THR A 217 33.72 -3.47 -20.77
CA THR A 217 33.41 -2.23 -20.05
C THR A 217 32.20 -2.35 -19.13
N PHE A 218 31.37 -3.38 -19.28
CA PHE A 218 30.19 -3.61 -18.46
C PHE A 218 30.35 -4.85 -17.56
N PRO A 219 29.67 -4.88 -16.38
CA PRO A 219 29.66 -6.05 -15.53
C PRO A 219 29.16 -7.29 -16.27
N GLU A 220 29.76 -8.45 -15.97
CA GLU A 220 29.37 -9.73 -16.58
C GLU A 220 27.90 -10.04 -16.26
N ILE A 221 27.06 -10.17 -17.29
CA ILE A 221 25.60 -10.16 -17.12
C ILE A 221 25.08 -11.40 -16.38
N ASN A 222 25.67 -12.57 -16.57
CA ASN A 222 25.19 -13.81 -15.96
C ASN A 222 25.39 -13.83 -14.43
N SER A 223 26.36 -13.06 -13.92
CA SER A 223 26.61 -12.84 -12.49
C SER A 223 25.90 -11.62 -11.91
N GLN A 224 25.29 -10.78 -12.75
CA GLN A 224 24.73 -9.48 -12.36
C GLN A 224 23.23 -9.35 -12.60
N VAL A 225 22.58 -10.44 -13.04
CA VAL A 225 21.13 -10.58 -13.11
C VAL A 225 20.67 -11.42 -11.91
N TYR A 226 19.70 -10.92 -11.16
CA TYR A 226 19.13 -11.70 -10.07
C TYR A 226 18.43 -12.95 -10.58
N ARG A 227 18.81 -14.10 -10.01
CA ARG A 227 18.24 -15.43 -10.31
C ARG A 227 17.97 -15.58 -11.81
N ILE A 228 18.96 -15.31 -12.66
CA ILE A 228 18.85 -15.51 -14.11
C ILE A 228 17.54 -14.97 -14.75
N GLY A 229 17.00 -13.86 -14.25
CA GLY A 229 15.87 -13.16 -14.87
C GLY A 229 14.50 -13.80 -14.62
N HIS A 230 14.29 -14.41 -13.45
CA HIS A 230 13.02 -15.08 -13.10
C HIS A 230 11.74 -14.26 -13.36
N THR A 231 11.73 -12.96 -13.06
CA THR A 231 10.55 -12.10 -13.30
C THR A 231 10.30 -11.91 -14.80
N MET A 232 11.35 -11.80 -15.62
CA MET A 232 11.21 -11.74 -17.08
C MET A 232 10.60 -13.04 -17.62
N ALA A 233 11.13 -14.19 -17.22
CA ALA A 233 10.60 -15.49 -17.61
C ALA A 233 9.13 -15.67 -17.19
N SER A 234 8.76 -15.23 -15.99
CA SER A 234 7.39 -15.27 -15.48
C SER A 234 6.41 -14.50 -16.37
N ASN A 235 6.79 -13.29 -16.79
CA ASN A 235 5.95 -12.46 -17.66
C ASN A 235 5.89 -12.98 -19.10
N ILE A 236 6.99 -13.53 -19.63
CA ILE A 236 6.99 -14.21 -20.94
C ILE A 236 6.08 -15.44 -20.90
N CYS A 237 6.13 -16.22 -19.83
CA CYS A 237 5.30 -17.41 -19.68
C CYS A 237 3.81 -17.09 -19.73
N ILE A 238 3.40 -16.01 -19.05
CA ILE A 238 2.02 -15.51 -19.09
C ILE A 238 1.58 -15.20 -20.51
N LEU A 239 2.47 -14.82 -21.42
CA LEU A 239 2.12 -14.62 -22.83
C LEU A 239 2.02 -15.95 -23.57
N GLU A 240 2.87 -16.92 -23.26
CA GLU A 240 2.91 -18.24 -23.91
C GLU A 240 1.80 -19.22 -23.49
N MET A 241 1.21 -19.07 -22.30
CA MET A 241 0.11 -19.94 -21.83
C MET A 241 -1.05 -20.00 -22.84
N LYS A 242 -1.64 -21.17 -23.07
CA LYS A 242 -2.84 -21.27 -23.95
C LYS A 242 -4.14 -21.38 -23.17
N THR A 243 -4.05 -21.90 -21.95
CA THR A 243 -5.16 -22.14 -21.04
C THR A 243 -5.71 -20.84 -20.45
N SER A 244 -6.98 -20.87 -20.07
CA SER A 244 -7.72 -19.76 -19.46
C SER A 244 -7.29 -19.49 -18.01
N ILE A 245 -6.75 -20.48 -17.31
CA ILE A 245 -6.25 -20.38 -15.94
C ILE A 245 -4.76 -20.72 -15.89
N GLY A 246 -3.99 -19.96 -15.11
CA GLY A 246 -2.55 -20.15 -15.00
C GLY A 246 -2.03 -19.94 -13.58
N THR A 247 -0.84 -20.46 -13.34
CA THR A 247 -0.06 -20.26 -12.10
C THR A 247 1.43 -20.22 -12.41
N ILE A 248 2.21 -19.57 -11.54
CA ILE A 248 3.67 -19.54 -11.60
C ILE A 248 4.20 -20.00 -10.26
N VAL A 249 5.00 -21.06 -10.26
CA VAL A 249 5.48 -21.75 -9.06
C VAL A 249 6.89 -22.30 -9.27
N ASP A 250 7.55 -22.63 -8.17
CA ASP A 250 8.82 -23.35 -8.17
C ASP A 250 8.56 -24.88 -8.08
N PHE A 251 9.54 -25.72 -8.41
CA PHE A 251 9.35 -27.19 -8.37
C PHE A 251 9.04 -27.75 -6.98
N ASP A 252 9.33 -26.99 -5.92
CA ASP A 252 8.99 -27.31 -4.53
C ASP A 252 7.59 -26.81 -4.10
N GLU A 253 6.81 -26.22 -4.99
CA GLU A 253 5.55 -25.56 -4.65
C GLU A 253 4.33 -26.20 -5.36
N ILE A 254 3.31 -26.58 -4.59
CA ILE A 254 2.07 -27.19 -5.10
C ILE A 254 0.88 -26.58 -4.38
N ILE A 255 -0.14 -26.12 -5.11
CA ILE A 255 -1.40 -25.67 -4.49
C ILE A 255 -2.37 -26.84 -4.49
N VAL A 256 -2.92 -27.20 -3.32
CA VAL A 256 -3.86 -28.33 -3.18
C VAL A 256 -5.18 -27.90 -2.55
N SER A 257 -6.25 -28.62 -2.87
CA SER A 257 -7.59 -28.40 -2.31
C SER A 257 -7.62 -28.79 -0.84
N ASN A 258 -8.25 -27.94 -0.01
CA ASN A 258 -8.38 -28.22 1.43
C ASN A 258 -9.39 -29.35 1.72
N ILE A 259 -10.41 -29.48 0.88
CA ILE A 259 -11.48 -30.47 1.05
C ILE A 259 -11.34 -31.67 0.11
N GLY A 260 -10.30 -31.68 -0.75
CA GLY A 260 -10.02 -32.74 -1.72
C GLY A 260 -10.95 -32.75 -2.95
N PHE A 261 -12.15 -32.16 -2.86
CA PHE A 261 -13.04 -31.99 -4.01
C PHE A 261 -13.92 -30.75 -3.86
N PRO A 262 -14.07 -29.89 -4.89
CA PRO A 262 -13.41 -29.95 -6.19
C PRO A 262 -11.88 -29.76 -6.13
N ASP A 263 -11.19 -30.16 -7.21
CA ASP A 263 -9.75 -29.90 -7.36
C ASP A 263 -9.46 -28.40 -7.53
N ILE A 264 -8.18 -28.02 -7.45
CA ILE A 264 -7.77 -26.62 -7.47
C ILE A 264 -8.12 -25.90 -8.77
N PHE A 265 -8.00 -26.57 -9.93
CA PHE A 265 -8.44 -25.99 -11.18
C PHE A 265 -9.94 -25.68 -11.16
N SER A 266 -10.76 -26.65 -10.78
CA SER A 266 -12.22 -26.53 -10.82
C SER A 266 -12.74 -25.49 -9.82
N SER A 267 -12.25 -25.52 -8.59
CA SER A 267 -12.57 -24.52 -7.55
C SER A 267 -12.16 -23.12 -7.97
N SER A 268 -10.91 -22.93 -8.40
CA SER A 268 -10.39 -21.63 -8.81
C SER A 268 -11.16 -21.05 -9.99
N LYS A 269 -11.51 -21.88 -10.98
CA LYS A 269 -12.30 -21.45 -12.14
C LYS A 269 -13.66 -20.91 -11.72
N ILE A 270 -14.39 -21.64 -10.87
CA ILE A 270 -15.69 -21.21 -10.34
C ILE A 270 -15.53 -19.90 -9.56
N ARG A 271 -14.54 -19.83 -8.68
CA ARG A 271 -14.33 -18.70 -7.79
C ARG A 271 -13.95 -17.42 -8.53
N LEU A 272 -13.07 -17.52 -9.54
CA LEU A 272 -12.70 -16.40 -10.40
C LEU A 272 -13.93 -15.83 -11.12
N THR A 273 -14.83 -16.70 -11.61
CA THR A 273 -16.09 -16.28 -12.25
C THR A 273 -17.09 -15.68 -11.25
N GLN A 274 -17.35 -16.34 -10.12
CA GLN A 274 -18.35 -15.91 -9.14
C GLN A 274 -18.00 -14.58 -8.47
N VAL A 275 -16.73 -14.39 -8.10
CA VAL A 275 -16.26 -13.16 -7.43
C VAL A 275 -15.99 -12.04 -8.42
N GLY A 276 -15.87 -12.37 -9.72
CA GLY A 276 -15.50 -11.41 -10.76
C GLY A 276 -14.11 -10.82 -10.50
N THR A 277 -13.13 -11.68 -10.22
CA THR A 277 -11.77 -11.27 -9.84
C THR A 277 -10.73 -11.84 -10.81
N GLY A 278 -9.57 -11.18 -10.94
CA GLY A 278 -8.54 -11.57 -11.89
C GLY A 278 -7.60 -12.66 -11.37
N ALA A 279 -7.44 -12.77 -10.05
CA ALA A 279 -6.59 -13.77 -9.41
C ALA A 279 -7.01 -14.15 -7.99
N LEU A 280 -6.55 -15.32 -7.59
CA LEU A 280 -6.71 -15.92 -6.28
C LEU A 280 -5.34 -16.13 -5.62
N GLU A 281 -5.21 -15.72 -4.37
CA GLU A 281 -4.00 -15.87 -3.57
C GLU A 281 -4.14 -17.02 -2.56
N PHE A 282 -3.11 -17.86 -2.47
CA PHE A 282 -3.10 -19.02 -1.59
C PHE A 282 -1.97 -18.92 -0.57
N LYS A 283 -2.34 -19.10 0.71
CA LYS A 283 -1.39 -19.02 1.82
C LYS A 283 -0.49 -20.25 1.87
N PRO A 284 0.81 -20.07 2.16
CA PRO A 284 1.77 -21.16 2.23
C PRO A 284 1.64 -21.96 3.52
N THR A 285 1.95 -23.25 3.39
CA THR A 285 2.16 -24.21 4.46
C THR A 285 3.35 -25.07 4.06
N ARG A 286 4.37 -25.14 4.91
CA ARG A 286 5.55 -25.94 4.62
C ARG A 286 5.32 -27.40 5.00
N ILE A 287 5.77 -28.31 4.15
CA ILE A 287 5.66 -29.75 4.37
C ILE A 287 7.02 -30.44 4.28
N GLN A 288 7.14 -31.56 4.96
CA GLN A 288 8.27 -32.48 4.90
C GLN A 288 7.77 -33.85 4.44
N LEU A 289 8.47 -34.41 3.44
CA LEU A 289 8.26 -35.75 2.92
C LEU A 289 9.50 -36.61 3.19
N GLU A 290 9.28 -37.90 3.36
CA GLU A 290 10.33 -38.90 3.54
C GLU A 290 10.62 -39.58 2.21
N LEU A 291 11.91 -39.77 1.91
CA LEU A 291 12.33 -40.54 0.75
C LEU A 291 12.33 -42.04 1.09
N LYS A 292 12.14 -42.88 0.08
CA LYS A 292 12.41 -44.32 0.17
C LYS A 292 13.87 -44.55 0.55
N GLN A 293 14.19 -45.73 1.08
CA GLN A 293 15.53 -46.08 1.54
C GLN A 293 16.58 -46.00 0.41
N ASP A 294 16.17 -46.29 -0.83
CA ASP A 294 16.97 -46.17 -2.05
C ASP A 294 17.11 -44.72 -2.57
N ARG A 295 16.42 -43.76 -1.92
CA ARG A 295 16.34 -42.33 -2.27
C ARG A 295 15.82 -42.04 -3.68
N ARG A 296 15.20 -43.00 -4.36
CA ARG A 296 14.70 -42.83 -5.74
C ARG A 296 13.31 -42.22 -5.81
N GLY A 297 12.55 -42.32 -4.73
CA GLY A 297 11.20 -41.78 -4.66
C GLY A 297 10.81 -41.45 -3.24
N PHE A 298 9.53 -41.14 -3.05
CA PHE A 298 8.96 -40.82 -1.75
C PHE A 298 8.35 -42.06 -1.10
N ASP A 299 8.43 -42.13 0.22
CA ASP A 299 7.67 -43.09 1.01
C ASP A 299 6.16 -42.83 0.81
N SER A 300 5.41 -43.89 0.52
CA SER A 300 3.99 -43.77 0.18
C SER A 300 3.15 -43.31 1.36
N ASN A 301 3.53 -43.67 2.60
CA ASN A 301 2.85 -43.19 3.79
C ASN A 301 3.12 -41.71 4.02
N SER A 302 4.33 -41.24 3.72
CA SER A 302 4.70 -39.83 3.78
C SER A 302 3.93 -38.97 2.77
N LEU A 303 3.70 -39.47 1.55
CA LEU A 303 2.84 -38.81 0.56
C LEU A 303 1.38 -38.74 1.00
N LYS A 304 0.85 -39.82 1.59
CA LYS A 304 -0.51 -39.82 2.17
C LYS A 304 -0.61 -38.88 3.37
N ASN A 305 0.46 -38.78 4.15
CA ASN A 305 0.47 -38.08 5.42
C ASN A 305 1.70 -37.16 5.63
N PRO A 306 1.84 -36.06 4.86
CA PRO A 306 3.04 -35.21 4.83
C PRO A 306 3.28 -34.35 6.07
N THR A 307 4.39 -34.49 6.79
CA THR A 307 4.64 -33.75 8.05
C THR A 307 4.58 -32.23 7.86
N LEU A 308 3.86 -31.51 8.73
CA LEU A 308 3.79 -30.04 8.66
C LEU A 308 4.97 -29.40 9.38
N VAL A 309 5.48 -28.31 8.82
CA VAL A 309 6.53 -27.49 9.41
C VAL A 309 5.99 -26.07 9.61
N ASN A 310 6.08 -25.56 10.84
CA ASN A 310 5.58 -24.22 11.19
C ASN A 310 6.54 -23.12 10.71
N LYS A 311 6.51 -22.86 9.40
CA LYS A 311 7.30 -21.81 8.77
C LYS A 311 6.44 -21.10 7.73
N GLN A 312 6.36 -19.78 7.83
CA GLN A 312 5.68 -18.95 6.84
C GLN A 312 6.60 -18.73 5.63
N GLY A 313 6.00 -18.65 4.46
CA GLY A 313 6.64 -18.29 3.21
C GLY A 313 5.86 -17.19 2.48
N PRO A 314 6.27 -16.82 1.28
CA PRO A 314 5.47 -15.96 0.43
C PRO A 314 4.30 -16.75 -0.21
N VAL A 315 3.27 -16.02 -0.64
CA VAL A 315 2.08 -16.57 -1.30
C VAL A 315 2.35 -16.91 -2.78
N LYS A 316 1.45 -17.71 -3.36
CA LYS A 316 1.39 -17.98 -4.81
C LYS A 316 -0.05 -17.82 -5.30
N LEU A 317 -0.18 -17.64 -6.60
CA LEU A 317 -1.41 -17.16 -7.23
C LEU A 317 -1.93 -18.15 -8.27
N ILE A 318 -3.25 -18.27 -8.37
CA ILE A 318 -3.93 -18.80 -9.55
C ILE A 318 -4.71 -17.67 -10.19
N PHE A 319 -4.55 -17.47 -11.49
CA PHE A 319 -5.09 -16.29 -12.15
C PHE A 319 -5.75 -16.62 -13.49
N ASN A 320 -6.68 -15.75 -13.88
CA ASN A 320 -7.18 -15.72 -15.25
C ASN A 320 -6.06 -15.19 -16.16
N THR A 321 -5.56 -16.03 -17.06
CA THR A 321 -4.42 -15.71 -17.93
C THR A 321 -4.72 -14.57 -18.90
N SER A 322 -6.00 -14.28 -19.16
CA SER A 322 -6.43 -13.13 -19.97
C SER A 322 -6.57 -11.83 -19.18
N SER A 323 -6.49 -11.87 -17.85
CA SER A 323 -6.59 -10.67 -17.00
C SER A 323 -5.24 -10.08 -16.61
N VAL A 324 -4.14 -10.85 -16.67
CA VAL A 324 -2.83 -10.41 -16.14
C VAL A 324 -2.00 -9.69 -17.22
N SER A 325 -1.58 -8.47 -16.90
CA SER A 325 -0.69 -7.63 -17.71
C SER A 325 0.77 -7.82 -17.29
N ILE A 326 1.07 -7.56 -16.01
CA ILE A 326 2.41 -7.69 -15.42
C ILE A 326 2.29 -8.44 -14.09
N ILE A 327 3.13 -9.45 -13.91
CA ILE A 327 3.22 -10.25 -12.68
C ILE A 327 4.60 -10.09 -12.03
N ASN A 328 4.63 -10.12 -10.71
CA ASN A 328 5.84 -10.28 -9.91
C ASN A 328 5.86 -11.70 -9.33
N THR A 329 6.95 -12.11 -8.68
CA THR A 329 7.08 -13.50 -8.16
C THR A 329 5.93 -13.92 -7.21
N HIS A 330 5.36 -12.97 -6.47
CA HIS A 330 4.35 -13.24 -5.41
C HIS A 330 3.08 -12.40 -5.51
N SER A 331 2.93 -11.55 -6.52
CA SER A 331 1.78 -10.64 -6.67
C SER A 331 1.51 -10.30 -8.13
N ILE A 332 0.30 -9.85 -8.45
CA ILE A 332 0.02 -9.21 -9.74
C ILE A 332 0.22 -7.72 -9.59
N ARG A 333 1.17 -7.18 -10.35
CA ARG A 333 1.47 -5.75 -10.36
C ARG A 333 0.47 -4.98 -11.20
N LYS A 334 0.05 -5.53 -12.35
CA LYS A 334 -0.84 -4.86 -13.30
C LYS A 334 -1.82 -5.86 -13.89
N PHE A 335 -3.11 -5.55 -13.78
CA PHE A 335 -4.15 -6.22 -14.55
C PHE A 335 -4.39 -5.47 -15.87
N ILE A 336 -4.90 -6.18 -16.88
CA ILE A 336 -5.32 -5.59 -18.16
C ILE A 336 -6.54 -4.68 -17.94
N ARG A 337 -7.52 -5.15 -17.13
CA ARG A 337 -8.69 -4.37 -16.74
C ARG A 337 -8.52 -3.83 -15.33
N ASN A 338 -8.79 -2.54 -15.15
CA ASN A 338 -8.68 -1.88 -13.84
C ASN A 338 -9.69 -2.40 -12.79
N SER A 339 -10.72 -3.13 -13.20
CA SER A 339 -11.70 -3.76 -12.31
C SER A 339 -11.22 -5.08 -11.71
N ASP A 340 -10.26 -5.74 -12.35
CA ASP A 340 -9.73 -7.02 -11.87
C ASP A 340 -8.86 -6.77 -10.63
N LYS A 341 -8.93 -7.70 -9.67
CA LYS A 341 -8.15 -7.66 -8.42
C LYS A 341 -7.67 -9.05 -8.02
N THR A 342 -6.79 -9.10 -7.03
CA THR A 342 -6.41 -10.34 -6.34
C THR A 342 -7.24 -10.50 -5.08
N VAL A 343 -7.72 -11.71 -4.80
CA VAL A 343 -8.50 -12.04 -3.60
C VAL A 343 -7.89 -13.26 -2.92
N GLU A 344 -7.79 -13.25 -1.61
CA GLU A 344 -7.37 -14.43 -0.84
C GLU A 344 -8.38 -15.57 -1.00
N SER A 345 -7.88 -16.77 -1.29
CA SER A 345 -8.68 -17.99 -1.40
C SER A 345 -8.49 -18.90 -0.19
N SER A 346 -9.61 -19.29 0.42
CA SER A 346 -9.67 -20.29 1.48
C SER A 346 -9.91 -21.72 0.96
N GLU A 347 -10.05 -21.90 -0.37
CA GLU A 347 -10.42 -23.17 -0.99
C GLU A 347 -9.23 -24.12 -1.15
N GLY A 348 -8.01 -23.58 -1.08
CA GLY A 348 -6.78 -24.36 -1.17
C GLY A 348 -5.69 -23.84 -0.24
N THR A 349 -4.59 -24.57 -0.21
CA THR A 349 -3.38 -24.23 0.51
C THR A 349 -2.17 -24.42 -0.41
N LEU A 350 -1.26 -23.47 -0.42
CA LEU A 350 0.04 -23.62 -1.06
C LEU A 350 0.94 -24.48 -0.18
N LEU A 351 1.41 -25.61 -0.68
CA LEU A 351 2.36 -26.49 -0.03
C LEU A 351 3.77 -26.19 -0.54
N HIS A 352 4.70 -26.00 0.39
CA HIS A 352 6.12 -25.83 0.08
C HIS A 352 6.93 -27.02 0.61
N TYR A 353 7.47 -27.85 -0.28
CA TYR A 353 8.28 -29.02 0.07
C TYR A 353 9.77 -28.72 -0.08
N ARG A 354 10.55 -28.80 1.01
CA ARG A 354 12.01 -28.69 0.90
C ARG A 354 12.67 -29.84 1.63
N TYR A 355 13.56 -30.54 0.94
CA TYR A 355 14.36 -31.60 1.55
C TYR A 355 15.34 -30.99 2.57
N ASN A 356 15.06 -31.19 3.86
CA ASN A 356 15.86 -30.68 4.98
C ASN A 356 16.66 -31.79 5.69
N GLY A 357 16.95 -32.91 5.03
CA GLY A 357 17.73 -34.01 5.63
C GLY A 357 17.07 -34.72 6.83
N GLY A 358 15.80 -34.40 7.14
CA GLY A 358 15.04 -35.04 8.23
C GLY A 358 15.15 -34.36 9.61
N GLU A 359 15.76 -33.18 9.71
CA GLU A 359 16.07 -32.52 11.00
C GLU A 359 14.90 -31.70 11.61
N GLU A 360 13.95 -31.22 10.81
CA GLU A 360 12.80 -30.45 11.30
C GLU A 360 11.59 -31.38 11.56
N LYS A 361 11.39 -31.81 12.81
CA LYS A 361 10.20 -32.58 13.23
C LYS A 361 9.36 -31.79 14.23
N GLU A 362 8.22 -31.26 13.78
CA GLU A 362 7.16 -30.80 14.69
C GLU A 362 6.11 -31.89 14.95
N LYS A 363 5.36 -31.74 16.05
CA LYS A 363 4.25 -32.63 16.42
C LYS A 363 3.19 -32.68 15.32
N LYS A 364 2.70 -33.88 15.00
CA LYS A 364 1.60 -34.14 14.04
C LYS A 364 0.37 -33.28 14.39
N LYS A 365 0.19 -32.16 13.69
CA LYS A 365 -1.05 -31.36 13.72
C LYS A 365 -2.07 -32.00 12.78
N LYS A 366 -3.35 -31.91 13.14
CA LYS A 366 -4.46 -32.33 12.27
C LYS A 366 -4.44 -31.48 11.00
N ARG A 367 -4.52 -32.13 9.84
CA ARG A 367 -4.42 -31.49 8.52
C ARG A 367 -5.80 -31.38 7.89
N ASN A 368 -5.97 -30.34 7.08
CA ASN A 368 -7.17 -30.06 6.30
C ASN A 368 -6.83 -30.02 4.80
N PHE A 369 -6.00 -30.95 4.31
CA PHE A 369 -5.68 -31.08 2.88
C PHE A 369 -5.20 -32.49 2.55
N LEU A 370 -5.25 -32.84 1.26
CA LEU A 370 -4.67 -34.05 0.68
C LEU A 370 -3.73 -33.66 -0.46
N LEU A 371 -2.54 -34.24 -0.52
CA LEU A 371 -1.57 -33.99 -1.60
C LEU A 371 -2.12 -34.51 -2.94
N PHE A 372 -2.72 -35.70 -2.90
CA PHE A 372 -3.49 -36.29 -3.99
C PHE A 372 -4.94 -36.47 -3.54
N SER A 373 -5.83 -35.71 -4.15
CA SER A 373 -7.28 -35.72 -3.91
C SER A 373 -8.00 -36.93 -4.52
N LYS A 374 -7.47 -37.48 -5.62
CA LYS A 374 -8.06 -38.59 -6.39
C LYS A 374 -6.98 -39.49 -6.96
N ASN A 375 -7.32 -40.71 -7.37
CA ASN A 375 -6.45 -41.62 -8.13
C ASN A 375 -5.02 -41.76 -7.57
N PHE A 376 -4.87 -41.82 -6.23
CA PHE A 376 -3.56 -41.84 -5.58
C PHE A 376 -2.68 -42.99 -6.09
N ASP A 377 -3.24 -44.20 -6.21
CA ASP A 377 -2.48 -45.38 -6.64
C ASP A 377 -2.04 -45.30 -8.11
N GLU A 378 -2.85 -44.67 -8.98
CA GLU A 378 -2.49 -44.42 -10.38
C GLU A 378 -1.32 -43.43 -10.48
N HIS A 379 -1.39 -42.31 -9.76
CA HIS A 379 -0.30 -41.35 -9.71
C HIS A 379 0.96 -41.95 -9.11
N LEU A 380 0.84 -42.74 -8.04
CA LEU A 380 1.97 -43.45 -7.44
C LEU A 380 2.62 -44.41 -8.46
N THR A 381 1.81 -45.16 -9.21
CA THR A 381 2.30 -46.05 -10.28
C THR A 381 3.03 -45.26 -11.37
N ASN A 382 2.50 -44.10 -11.77
CA ASN A 382 3.16 -43.22 -12.73
C ASN A 382 4.51 -42.70 -12.19
N MET A 383 4.55 -42.27 -10.93
CA MET A 383 5.79 -41.83 -10.29
C MET A 383 6.84 -42.94 -10.27
N GLU A 384 6.44 -44.18 -9.96
CA GLU A 384 7.33 -45.36 -9.97
C GLU A 384 7.83 -45.70 -11.37
N LYS A 385 6.96 -45.60 -12.37
CA LYS A 385 7.33 -45.76 -13.79
C LYS A 385 8.36 -44.74 -14.23
N VAL A 386 8.19 -43.46 -13.88
CA VAL A 386 9.18 -42.42 -14.24
C VAL A 386 10.49 -42.66 -13.49
N ASN A 387 10.45 -43.03 -12.22
CA ASN A 387 11.67 -43.36 -11.46
C ASN A 387 12.51 -44.47 -12.11
N SER A 388 11.87 -45.44 -12.77
CA SER A 388 12.59 -46.55 -13.42
C SER A 388 13.53 -46.11 -14.56
N ILE A 389 13.30 -44.96 -15.19
CA ILE A 389 14.11 -44.50 -16.33
C ILE A 389 15.49 -43.99 -15.92
N VAL A 390 15.68 -43.63 -14.65
CA VAL A 390 16.91 -43.01 -14.12
C VAL A 390 18.03 -44.04 -13.87
N GLY A 391 17.72 -45.34 -13.98
CA GLY A 391 18.68 -46.44 -13.95
C GLY A 391 19.03 -46.97 -12.54
N GLU A 392 19.66 -48.15 -12.48
CA GLU A 392 19.84 -48.94 -11.24
C GLU A 392 21.05 -48.57 -10.36
N LYS A 393 21.80 -47.50 -10.61
CA LYS A 393 22.95 -47.15 -9.76
C LYS A 393 22.52 -46.65 -8.37
N ASN A 394 23.29 -47.01 -7.34
CA ASN A 394 22.92 -46.87 -5.92
C ASN A 394 23.02 -45.44 -5.33
N ASP A 395 23.40 -44.42 -6.11
CA ASP A 395 23.69 -43.08 -5.59
C ASP A 395 23.20 -41.96 -6.53
N VAL A 396 21.89 -41.97 -6.81
CA VAL A 396 21.27 -41.09 -7.84
C VAL A 396 21.02 -39.66 -7.32
N PHE A 397 20.84 -39.50 -6.01
CA PHE A 397 20.63 -38.19 -5.38
C PHE A 397 21.78 -37.84 -4.44
N ASP A 398 22.65 -36.95 -4.90
CA ASP A 398 23.76 -36.42 -4.12
C ASP A 398 23.37 -35.09 -3.42
N PRO A 399 23.13 -35.11 -2.10
CA PRO A 399 22.79 -33.89 -1.37
C PRO A 399 23.94 -32.88 -1.33
N ARG A 400 25.19 -33.27 -1.64
CA ARG A 400 26.35 -32.36 -1.64
C ARG A 400 26.16 -31.16 -2.56
N ILE A 401 25.51 -31.34 -3.72
CA ILE A 401 25.25 -30.22 -4.65
C ILE A 401 24.44 -29.12 -3.97
N ILE A 402 23.39 -29.49 -3.24
CA ILE A 402 22.52 -28.54 -2.53
C ILE A 402 23.28 -27.93 -1.33
N LEU A 403 24.08 -28.73 -0.63
CA LEU A 403 24.88 -28.26 0.49
C LEU A 403 25.94 -27.23 0.05
N GLU A 404 26.64 -27.49 -1.05
CA GLU A 404 27.62 -26.55 -1.63
C GLU A 404 26.95 -25.28 -2.15
N LEU A 405 25.79 -25.37 -2.81
CA LEU A 405 25.01 -24.20 -3.22
C LEU A 405 24.57 -23.38 -2.00
N ASN A 406 24.06 -24.01 -0.95
CA ASN A 406 23.66 -23.33 0.28
C ASN A 406 24.87 -22.67 0.98
N LYS A 407 26.04 -23.33 0.96
CA LYS A 407 27.30 -22.79 1.49
C LYS A 407 27.72 -21.54 0.71
N CYS A 408 27.70 -21.60 -0.63
CA CYS A 408 27.97 -20.45 -1.49
C CYS A 408 27.02 -19.28 -1.22
N ILE A 409 25.70 -19.54 -1.14
CA ILE A 409 24.70 -18.51 -0.81
C ILE A 409 24.99 -17.89 0.57
N LYS A 410 25.40 -18.70 1.55
CA LYS A 410 25.76 -18.22 2.89
C LYS A 410 27.00 -17.33 2.84
N GLU A 411 28.05 -17.72 2.12
CA GLU A 411 29.27 -16.93 1.92
C GLU A 411 28.99 -15.59 1.22
N ILE A 412 28.14 -15.58 0.19
CA ILE A 412 27.67 -14.35 -0.48
C ILE A 412 26.92 -13.44 0.49
N THR A 413 26.09 -14.02 1.36
CA THR A 413 25.33 -13.25 2.36
C THR A 413 26.26 -12.64 3.41
N GLU A 414 27.29 -13.37 3.86
CA GLU A 414 28.26 -12.93 4.87
C GLU A 414 29.26 -11.89 4.35
N SER A 415 29.71 -12.02 3.10
CA SER A 415 30.62 -11.07 2.44
C SER A 415 30.01 -9.68 2.20
N ASN A 416 28.72 -9.62 1.85
CA ASN A 416 27.99 -8.35 1.71
C ASN A 416 27.86 -7.56 3.03
N ILE A 417 27.90 -8.24 4.18
CA ILE A 417 27.87 -7.61 5.51
C ILE A 417 29.20 -6.88 5.82
N TYR A 418 30.33 -7.37 5.28
CA TYR A 418 31.65 -6.73 5.48
C TYR A 418 31.82 -5.45 4.65
N LEU A 419 31.32 -5.41 3.41
CA LEU A 419 31.38 -4.20 2.56
C LEU A 419 30.55 -3.03 3.12
N MET A 420 29.46 -3.29 3.84
CA MET A 420 28.67 -2.24 4.50
C MET A 420 29.41 -1.54 5.65
N LYS A 421 30.47 -2.14 6.22
CA LYS A 421 31.26 -1.51 7.28
C LYS A 421 32.31 -0.52 6.76
N ASP A 422 32.84 -0.71 5.56
CA ASP A 422 33.99 0.07 5.05
C ASP A 422 33.56 1.39 4.36
N PHE A 423 32.31 1.48 3.90
CA PHE A 423 31.76 2.68 3.26
C PHE A 423 31.48 3.85 4.21
N ARG A 424 31.46 3.64 5.53
CA ARG A 424 31.28 4.71 6.52
C ARG A 424 32.51 5.60 6.72
N GLY A 425 33.71 5.11 6.40
CA GLY A 425 34.95 5.88 6.58
C GLY A 425 35.20 6.95 5.51
N HIS A 426 34.72 6.72 4.28
CA HIS A 426 35.06 7.56 3.11
C HIS A 426 34.10 8.74 2.89
N TYR A 427 32.88 8.68 3.44
CA TYR A 427 31.87 9.73 3.30
C TYR A 427 32.22 11.06 4.02
N ILE A 428 33.02 11.00 5.08
CA ILE A 428 33.39 12.18 5.90
C ILE A 428 34.43 13.05 5.19
N LEU A 429 35.28 12.45 4.35
CA LEU A 429 36.35 13.14 3.63
C LEU A 429 35.84 13.86 2.37
N LEU A 430 34.81 13.32 1.71
CA LEU A 430 34.21 13.90 0.50
C LEU A 430 33.32 15.12 0.82
N PHE A 431 32.63 15.10 1.96
CA PHE A 431 31.74 16.20 2.37
C PHE A 431 32.50 17.49 2.72
N SER A 432 33.72 17.36 3.24
CA SER A 432 34.57 18.49 3.61
C SER A 432 35.17 19.20 2.39
N VAL A 433 35.43 18.48 1.30
CA VAL A 433 35.95 19.07 0.04
C VAL A 433 34.83 19.75 -0.76
N PHE A 434 33.62 19.17 -0.78
CA PHE A 434 32.49 19.71 -1.55
C PHE A 434 32.02 21.07 -1.02
N SER A 435 32.06 21.26 0.30
CA SER A 435 31.61 22.48 0.98
C SER A 435 32.46 23.73 0.65
N VAL A 436 33.73 23.54 0.31
CA VAL A 436 34.65 24.65 -0.05
C VAL A 436 34.44 25.10 -1.50
N PHE A 437 34.03 24.19 -2.39
CA PHE A 437 33.83 24.47 -3.81
C PHE A 437 32.49 25.15 -4.11
N THR A 438 31.44 24.84 -3.35
CA THR A 438 30.12 25.46 -3.55
C THR A 438 30.12 26.95 -3.23
N ILE A 439 30.94 27.37 -2.26
CA ILE A 439 31.09 28.79 -1.88
C ILE A 439 31.77 29.59 -3.00
N TYR A 440 32.68 28.96 -3.75
CA TYR A 440 33.39 29.61 -4.86
C TYR A 440 32.51 29.76 -6.12
N TYR A 441 31.68 28.76 -6.41
CA TYR A 441 30.81 28.75 -7.61
C TYR A 441 29.64 29.73 -7.50
N PHE A 442 29.07 29.93 -6.31
CA PHE A 442 27.96 30.86 -6.10
C PHE A 442 28.32 32.35 -6.26
N ILE A 443 29.62 32.68 -6.33
CA ILE A 443 30.08 34.06 -6.54
C ILE A 443 30.13 34.42 -8.04
N SER A 444 30.07 33.45 -8.97
CA SER A 444 30.47 33.69 -10.37
C SER A 444 29.37 33.69 -11.45
N SER A 445 28.11 33.34 -11.17
CA SER A 445 27.09 33.26 -12.24
C SER A 445 25.76 33.95 -11.91
N SER A 446 25.70 35.24 -12.24
CA SER A 446 24.46 35.99 -12.46
C SER A 446 24.26 36.23 -13.97
N ASP A 447 22.99 36.24 -14.38
CA ASP A 447 22.41 36.70 -15.67
C ASP A 447 22.32 35.73 -16.87
N ARG A 448 21.10 35.23 -17.17
CA ARG A 448 20.20 35.71 -18.26
C ARG A 448 18.96 34.82 -18.48
N GLN A 449 17.79 35.46 -18.57
CA GLN A 449 16.49 34.95 -19.08
C GLN A 449 16.32 35.25 -20.58
N VAL A 450 15.56 34.42 -21.34
CA VAL A 450 14.66 34.83 -22.45
C VAL A 450 13.47 33.84 -22.61
N GLN A 451 12.35 34.37 -23.12
CA GLN A 451 10.94 33.98 -23.07
C GLN A 451 10.39 33.63 -24.49
N TYR A 452 9.37 32.75 -24.62
CA TYR A 452 8.45 32.67 -25.79
C TYR A 452 7.05 32.15 -25.39
N SER A 453 6.02 32.72 -26.00
CA SER A 453 4.62 32.77 -25.54
C SER A 453 3.59 32.21 -26.55
N VAL A 454 2.54 31.58 -26.01
CA VAL A 454 1.11 31.62 -26.43
C VAL A 454 0.73 30.98 -27.78
N ASP A 455 0.41 29.67 -27.73
CA ASP A 455 -0.63 29.00 -28.55
C ASP A 455 -1.03 27.59 -27.98
N ILE A 456 -0.61 27.30 -26.74
CA ILE A 456 -0.69 25.97 -26.11
C ILE A 456 -1.76 25.92 -24.99
N GLU A 457 -2.29 27.05 -24.52
CA GLU A 457 -3.05 27.11 -23.27
C GLU A 457 -4.43 26.42 -23.30
N ASP A 458 -5.19 26.47 -24.41
CA ASP A 458 -6.58 25.96 -24.41
C ASP A 458 -6.70 24.43 -24.48
N LYS A 459 -5.71 23.71 -25.05
CA LYS A 459 -5.69 22.22 -25.01
C LYS A 459 -5.08 21.66 -23.71
N VAL A 460 -4.43 22.50 -22.90
CA VAL A 460 -3.73 22.08 -21.66
C VAL A 460 -4.66 22.05 -20.44
N LEU A 461 -5.88 22.58 -20.53
CA LEU A 461 -6.81 22.76 -19.41
C LEU A 461 -8.07 21.86 -19.41
N GLU A 462 -8.23 20.93 -20.37
CA GLU A 462 -9.43 20.06 -20.48
C GLU A 462 -9.76 19.27 -19.19
N ASN A 463 -8.73 18.98 -18.36
CA ASN A 463 -8.91 18.25 -17.10
C ASN A 463 -8.89 19.15 -15.84
N GLN A 464 -8.74 20.47 -15.99
CA GLN A 464 -8.79 21.40 -14.87
C GLN A 464 -10.20 21.41 -14.26
N ILE A 465 -10.28 21.38 -12.93
CA ILE A 465 -11.55 21.62 -12.23
C ILE A 465 -11.93 23.10 -12.40
N ASN A 466 -13.12 23.36 -12.94
CA ASN A 466 -13.57 24.69 -13.35
C ASN A 466 -14.69 25.26 -12.44
N SER A 467 -15.24 26.41 -12.81
CA SER A 467 -16.21 27.16 -12.00
C SER A 467 -17.56 26.47 -11.86
N SER A 468 -17.91 25.54 -12.76
CA SER A 468 -19.14 24.76 -12.66
C SER A 468 -19.06 23.57 -11.70
N PHE A 469 -17.86 23.25 -11.21
CA PHE A 469 -17.67 22.07 -10.37
C PHE A 469 -18.15 22.33 -8.92
N PRO A 470 -18.94 21.41 -8.32
CA PRO A 470 -19.45 21.57 -6.96
C PRO A 470 -18.39 21.20 -5.93
N ILE A 471 -17.62 22.20 -5.51
CA ILE A 471 -16.50 22.08 -4.56
C ILE A 471 -16.49 23.23 -3.56
N THR A 472 -16.24 22.89 -2.30
CA THR A 472 -15.92 23.83 -1.20
C THR A 472 -14.59 23.40 -0.56
N PHE A 473 -13.75 24.37 -0.19
CA PHE A 473 -12.42 24.13 0.38
C PHE A 473 -12.39 24.44 1.85
N TYR A 474 -11.58 23.69 2.60
CA TYR A 474 -11.19 24.15 3.93
C TYR A 474 -10.24 25.35 3.80
N HIS A 475 -10.44 26.37 4.62
CA HIS A 475 -9.79 27.68 4.47
C HIS A 475 -8.25 27.72 4.60
N ASN A 476 -7.62 26.62 5.04
CA ASN A 476 -6.16 26.51 5.11
C ASN A 476 -5.62 25.48 4.10
N ALA A 477 -4.51 25.83 3.46
CA ALA A 477 -3.58 24.92 2.85
C ALA A 477 -2.45 24.58 3.85
N TYR A 478 -1.90 23.38 3.74
CA TYR A 478 -0.88 22.88 4.65
C TYR A 478 0.42 22.56 3.91
N VAL A 479 1.55 23.03 4.42
CA VAL A 479 2.88 22.63 3.94
C VAL A 479 3.46 21.62 4.91
N ASP A 480 3.53 20.36 4.48
CA ASP A 480 3.91 19.22 5.32
C ASP A 480 5.40 18.89 5.19
N HIS A 481 6.21 19.33 6.17
CA HIS A 481 7.67 19.11 6.20
C HIS A 481 8.08 17.73 6.75
N ARG A 482 7.12 16.82 7.00
CA ARG A 482 7.42 15.46 7.47
C ARG A 482 7.93 14.56 6.35
N TYR A 483 7.64 14.91 5.10
CA TYR A 483 8.21 14.29 3.91
C TYR A 483 9.68 14.69 3.68
N SER A 484 10.37 13.97 2.80
CA SER A 484 11.73 14.32 2.34
C SER A 484 11.73 15.61 1.51
N LEU A 485 10.70 15.79 0.68
CA LEU A 485 10.35 17.06 0.04
C LEU A 485 9.05 17.56 0.69
N PRO A 486 8.96 18.82 1.16
CA PRO A 486 7.73 19.32 1.76
C PRO A 486 6.55 19.19 0.80
N ARG A 487 5.40 18.77 1.32
CA ARG A 487 4.22 18.51 0.52
C ARG A 487 3.14 19.54 0.79
N LEU A 488 2.69 20.24 -0.25
CA LEU A 488 1.49 21.08 -0.15
C LEU A 488 0.25 20.18 -0.12
N ARG A 489 -0.67 20.42 0.81
CA ARG A 489 -1.94 19.69 0.96
C ARG A 489 -3.09 20.68 1.05
N ILE A 490 -4.08 20.55 0.16
CA ILE A 490 -5.33 21.32 0.14
C ILE A 490 -6.48 20.36 0.36
N PHE A 491 -7.42 20.72 1.22
CA PHE A 491 -8.55 19.86 1.55
C PHE A 491 -9.87 20.45 1.10
N SER A 492 -10.81 19.58 0.70
CA SER A 492 -12.10 20.01 0.15
C SER A 492 -13.20 18.97 0.34
N LEU A 493 -14.44 19.42 0.10
CA LEU A 493 -15.62 18.60 -0.08
C LEU A 493 -16.17 18.81 -1.49
N ASN A 494 -16.29 17.72 -2.24
CA ASN A 494 -16.72 17.78 -3.63
C ASN A 494 -17.27 16.44 -4.12
N LYS A 495 -17.94 16.49 -5.27
CA LYS A 495 -18.24 15.29 -6.05
C LYS A 495 -16.94 14.56 -6.43
N CYS A 496 -17.01 13.24 -6.57
CA CYS A 496 -15.90 12.43 -7.05
C CYS A 496 -15.24 12.96 -8.32
N ILE A 497 -13.91 13.03 -8.30
CA ILE A 497 -13.06 13.45 -9.41
C ILE A 497 -12.39 12.24 -10.09
N LYS A 498 -12.01 12.40 -11.35
CA LYS A 498 -11.20 11.40 -12.08
C LYS A 498 -9.72 11.62 -11.76
N LYS A 499 -8.89 10.56 -11.87
CA LYS A 499 -7.43 10.65 -11.62
C LYS A 499 -6.70 11.73 -12.43
N LYS A 500 -7.22 12.08 -13.61
CA LYS A 500 -6.65 13.12 -14.48
C LYS A 500 -7.05 14.55 -14.08
N ASN A 501 -8.05 14.71 -13.20
CA ASN A 501 -8.50 16.04 -12.78
C ASN A 501 -7.51 16.70 -11.85
N PHE A 502 -7.31 18.01 -12.02
CA PHE A 502 -6.37 18.79 -11.23
C PHE A 502 -6.92 20.17 -10.88
N LEU A 503 -6.40 20.73 -9.78
CA LEU A 503 -6.52 22.16 -9.45
C LEU A 503 -5.32 22.89 -10.04
N LEU A 504 -5.58 24.06 -10.64
CA LEU A 504 -4.54 25.01 -11.01
C LEU A 504 -4.38 26.02 -9.89
N VAL A 505 -3.17 26.16 -9.35
CA VAL A 505 -2.93 26.88 -8.10
C VAL A 505 -1.70 27.77 -8.24
N ASP A 506 -1.83 29.02 -7.80
CA ASP A 506 -0.72 29.97 -7.68
C ASP A 506 -0.21 29.97 -6.23
N LEU A 507 1.10 29.80 -6.07
CA LEU A 507 1.79 29.77 -4.78
C LEU A 507 2.60 31.05 -4.62
N SER A 508 2.26 31.84 -3.60
CA SER A 508 2.98 33.07 -3.29
C SER A 508 3.95 32.84 -2.14
N TYR A 509 5.17 33.36 -2.30
CA TYR A 509 6.23 33.28 -1.31
C TYR A 509 6.67 34.69 -0.91
N GLU A 510 7.02 34.87 0.36
CA GLU A 510 7.63 36.09 0.87
C GLU A 510 8.91 36.40 0.09
N GLY A 511 9.02 37.62 -0.42
CA GLY A 511 10.18 38.10 -1.17
C GLY A 511 10.22 37.67 -2.65
N ILE A 512 9.26 36.88 -3.14
CA ILE A 512 9.11 36.55 -4.57
C ILE A 512 7.94 37.35 -5.14
N SER A 513 8.22 38.19 -6.15
CA SER A 513 7.20 39.07 -6.76
C SER A 513 6.13 38.31 -7.53
N ASP A 514 6.52 37.23 -8.22
CA ASP A 514 5.63 36.48 -9.10
C ASP A 514 5.25 35.12 -8.49
N PRO A 515 3.96 34.78 -8.43
CA PRO A 515 3.51 33.51 -7.87
C PRO A 515 3.91 32.33 -8.77
N ILE A 516 4.23 31.20 -8.14
CA ILE A 516 4.58 29.96 -8.85
C ILE A 516 3.29 29.18 -9.12
N ARG A 517 2.96 28.98 -10.40
CA ARG A 517 1.79 28.20 -10.82
C ARG A 517 2.08 26.71 -10.87
N VAL A 518 1.24 25.91 -10.20
CA VAL A 518 1.36 24.45 -10.10
C VAL A 518 0.03 23.75 -10.35
N LYS A 519 0.11 22.46 -10.73
CA LYS A 519 -1.06 21.56 -10.83
C LYS A 519 -1.08 20.64 -9.62
N LEU A 520 -2.19 20.61 -8.89
CA LEU A 520 -2.40 19.68 -7.78
C LEU A 520 -3.41 18.62 -8.19
N PHE A 521 -3.05 17.35 -7.98
CA PHE A 521 -3.94 16.22 -8.22
C PHE A 521 -4.61 15.80 -6.92
N GLY A 522 -5.85 15.33 -7.03
CA GLY A 522 -6.67 15.02 -5.87
C GLY A 522 -7.02 13.55 -5.75
N GLU A 523 -7.23 13.10 -4.51
CA GLU A 523 -7.78 11.79 -4.20
C GLU A 523 -8.78 11.87 -3.03
N SER A 524 -9.69 10.89 -2.98
CA SER A 524 -10.63 10.75 -1.86
C SER A 524 -9.91 10.32 -0.60
N LEU A 525 -10.18 11.00 0.52
CA LEU A 525 -9.64 10.62 1.82
C LEU A 525 -10.13 9.23 2.24
N GLU A 526 -11.37 8.86 1.92
CA GLU A 526 -11.94 7.52 2.15
C GLU A 526 -11.32 6.45 1.23
N GLY A 527 -10.64 6.86 0.15
CA GLY A 527 -10.05 5.98 -0.86
C GLY A 527 -11.00 5.68 -2.01
N ASN A 528 -12.19 5.15 -1.70
CA ASN A 528 -13.23 4.94 -2.73
C ASN A 528 -14.04 6.23 -2.95
N CYS A 529 -14.38 6.49 -4.21
CA CYS A 529 -15.32 7.56 -4.57
C CYS A 529 -16.14 7.14 -5.81
N PRO A 530 -17.48 7.00 -5.71
CA PRO A 530 -18.30 7.21 -4.50
C PRO A 530 -17.96 6.22 -3.38
N SER A 531 -18.36 6.55 -2.15
CA SER A 531 -18.13 5.68 -0.99
C SER A 531 -18.72 4.28 -1.23
N THR A 532 -17.96 3.24 -0.90
CA THR A 532 -18.46 1.85 -0.87
C THR A 532 -19.17 1.52 0.44
N TYR A 533 -19.07 2.38 1.46
CA TYR A 533 -19.74 2.21 2.72
C TYR A 533 -21.21 2.60 2.57
N GLY A 534 -22.11 1.61 2.68
CA GLY A 534 -23.54 1.77 2.38
C GLY A 534 -24.19 3.06 2.94
N PRO A 535 -23.93 3.45 4.20
CA PRO A 535 -24.42 4.70 4.79
C PRO A 535 -23.93 6.00 4.13
N ALA A 536 -22.71 6.01 3.60
CA ALA A 536 -22.08 7.17 2.96
C ALA A 536 -22.21 7.14 1.43
N ARG A 537 -22.48 5.97 0.84
CA ARG A 537 -22.65 5.77 -0.61
C ARG A 537 -23.59 6.77 -1.30
N PRO A 538 -24.73 7.18 -0.73
CA PRO A 538 -25.63 8.12 -1.38
C PRO A 538 -25.25 9.59 -1.16
N CYS A 539 -24.18 9.87 -0.42
CA CYS A 539 -23.70 11.23 -0.20
C CYS A 539 -23.00 11.76 -1.45
N PHE A 540 -23.38 12.97 -1.86
CA PHE A 540 -22.85 13.60 -3.07
C PHE A 540 -21.45 14.18 -2.84
N TYR A 541 -21.21 14.77 -1.67
CA TYR A 541 -19.93 15.39 -1.31
C TYR A 541 -19.09 14.43 -0.49
N VAL A 542 -17.87 14.19 -0.97
CA VAL A 542 -16.86 13.33 -0.32
C VAL A 542 -15.62 14.16 -0.05
N ALA A 543 -14.95 13.88 1.07
CA ALA A 543 -13.73 14.59 1.47
C ALA A 543 -12.55 14.20 0.57
N HIS A 544 -11.85 15.21 0.02
CA HIS A 544 -10.68 15.03 -0.82
C HIS A 544 -9.46 15.76 -0.25
N THR A 545 -8.28 15.24 -0.57
CA THR A 545 -7.01 15.95 -0.45
C THR A 545 -6.41 16.14 -1.84
N PHE A 546 -5.86 17.33 -2.09
CA PHE A 546 -5.10 17.69 -3.28
C PHE A 546 -3.68 18.00 -2.86
N TYR A 547 -2.68 17.48 -3.58
CA TYR A 547 -1.30 17.68 -3.19
C TYR A 547 -0.31 17.75 -4.35
N THR A 548 0.86 18.31 -4.04
CA THR A 548 2.08 18.28 -4.85
C THR A 548 3.29 18.39 -3.94
N ASP A 549 4.41 17.81 -4.35
CA ASP A 549 5.69 18.00 -3.65
C ASP A 549 6.29 19.36 -4.06
N LEU A 550 6.89 20.07 -3.12
CA LEU A 550 7.46 21.41 -3.28
C LEU A 550 8.97 21.34 -3.47
N ILE A 551 9.48 22.20 -4.36
CA ILE A 551 10.91 22.33 -4.66
C ILE A 551 11.57 23.36 -3.73
N SER A 552 10.82 24.38 -3.28
CA SER A 552 11.28 25.39 -2.32
C SER A 552 10.68 25.15 -0.93
N THR A 553 11.45 25.44 0.12
CA THR A 553 11.04 25.24 1.52
C THR A 553 10.99 26.56 2.27
N GLY A 554 9.81 26.93 2.76
CA GLY A 554 9.60 28.08 3.67
C GLY A 554 9.15 29.38 2.99
N GLY A 555 8.47 30.23 3.76
CA GLY A 555 8.03 31.57 3.36
C GLY A 555 6.79 31.60 2.46
N MET A 556 6.09 30.48 2.27
CA MET A 556 4.83 30.47 1.53
C MET A 556 3.74 31.14 2.39
N ASN A 557 3.18 32.25 1.90
CA ASN A 557 2.20 33.02 2.66
C ASN A 557 0.77 32.88 2.12
N GLU A 558 0.61 32.53 0.86
CA GLU A 558 -0.70 32.47 0.20
C GLU A 558 -0.78 31.40 -0.88
N VAL A 559 -1.96 30.79 -0.98
CA VAL A 559 -2.32 29.82 -2.01
C VAL A 559 -3.61 30.29 -2.69
N LEU A 560 -3.55 30.56 -3.99
CA LEU A 560 -4.69 31.00 -4.79
C LEU A 560 -5.10 29.92 -5.79
N ILE A 561 -6.29 29.36 -5.62
CA ILE A 561 -6.85 28.31 -6.48
C ILE A 561 -7.64 28.97 -7.62
N HIS A 562 -7.39 28.52 -8.86
CA HIS A 562 -8.10 28.96 -10.06
C HIS A 562 -9.10 27.90 -10.52
N LEU A 563 -10.37 28.28 -10.56
CA LEU A 563 -11.50 27.47 -11.04
C LEU A 563 -12.18 28.18 -12.21
N GLY A 564 -11.44 28.60 -13.24
CA GLY A 564 -11.99 29.42 -14.33
C GLY A 564 -12.35 30.83 -13.83
N SER A 565 -13.64 31.19 -13.85
CA SER A 565 -14.12 32.49 -13.38
C SER A 565 -14.12 32.64 -11.85
N ARG A 566 -14.01 31.53 -11.11
CA ARG A 566 -13.97 31.50 -9.64
C ARG A 566 -12.53 31.41 -9.16
N LYS A 567 -12.20 32.10 -8.07
CA LYS A 567 -10.91 31.99 -7.39
C LYS A 567 -11.14 31.71 -5.91
N VAL A 568 -10.26 30.96 -5.26
CA VAL A 568 -10.35 30.71 -3.82
C VAL A 568 -8.99 30.91 -3.20
N LYS A 569 -8.92 31.81 -2.23
CA LYS A 569 -7.69 32.13 -1.50
C LYS A 569 -7.64 31.37 -0.19
N LEU A 570 -6.57 30.60 0.01
CA LEU A 570 -6.33 29.83 1.24
C LEU A 570 -5.16 30.44 2.03
N ARG A 571 -5.27 30.36 3.35
CA ARG A 571 -4.16 30.69 4.26
C ARG A 571 -3.20 29.51 4.33
N VAL A 572 -1.91 29.79 4.47
CA VAL A 572 -0.90 28.73 4.57
C VAL A 572 -0.60 28.41 6.04
N LYS A 573 -0.52 27.13 6.36
CA LYS A 573 -0.03 26.62 7.63
C LYS A 573 1.10 25.63 7.41
N GLU A 574 2.23 25.87 8.06
CA GLU A 574 3.34 24.93 8.04
C GLU A 574 3.15 23.86 9.11
N ILE A 575 3.45 22.61 8.75
CA ILE A 575 3.52 21.47 9.67
C ILE A 575 5.00 21.11 9.83
N ASP A 576 5.53 21.38 11.02
CA ASP A 576 6.91 21.09 11.35
C ASP A 576 7.08 19.72 12.05
N ARG A 577 8.33 19.38 12.39
CA ARG A 577 8.68 18.11 13.07
C ARG A 577 8.82 18.27 14.60
N ARG A 578 8.34 19.36 15.20
CA ARG A 578 8.56 19.64 16.62
C ARG A 578 7.45 19.02 17.44
N TYR A 579 7.72 17.83 17.95
CA TYR A 579 6.78 17.08 18.76
C TYR A 579 7.20 17.07 20.23
N GLU A 580 6.27 17.48 21.08
CA GLU A 580 6.36 17.37 22.53
C GLU A 580 5.99 15.95 22.99
N LYS A 581 6.44 15.56 24.19
CA LYS A 581 6.03 14.29 24.79
C LYS A 581 4.57 14.37 25.23
N GLY A 582 3.74 13.44 24.77
CA GLY A 582 2.34 13.34 25.18
C GLY A 582 1.48 12.64 24.14
N ILE A 583 0.17 12.62 24.38
CA ILE A 583 -0.83 12.17 23.40
C ILE A 583 -1.73 13.35 23.03
N THR A 584 -1.90 13.60 21.74
CA THR A 584 -2.93 14.50 21.19
C THR A 584 -4.11 13.65 20.74
N LEU A 585 -5.31 13.95 21.26
CA LEU A 585 -6.54 13.30 20.83
C LEU A 585 -7.25 14.13 19.77
N CYS A 586 -7.53 13.49 18.64
CA CYS A 586 -8.33 14.04 17.56
C CYS A 586 -9.75 13.53 17.66
N LEU A 587 -10.65 14.41 18.07
CA LEU A 587 -12.07 14.10 18.21
C LEU A 587 -12.82 14.40 16.91
N GLN A 588 -13.74 13.51 16.55
CA GLN A 588 -14.66 13.76 15.45
C GLN A 588 -15.54 14.99 15.74
N PRO A 589 -16.14 15.61 14.70
CA PRO A 589 -17.03 16.75 14.88
C PRO A 589 -18.11 16.50 15.93
N VAL A 590 -18.23 17.45 16.86
CA VAL A 590 -19.20 17.45 17.96
C VAL A 590 -20.47 18.13 17.48
N TYR A 591 -21.51 17.34 17.21
CA TYR A 591 -22.80 17.83 16.74
C TYR A 591 -23.95 17.27 17.59
N TYR A 592 -24.92 18.12 17.91
CA TYR A 592 -26.05 17.83 18.78
C TYR A 592 -25.67 17.08 20.07
N TYR A 593 -24.51 17.40 20.64
CA TYR A 593 -23.97 16.63 21.75
C TYR A 593 -24.55 17.10 23.10
N SER A 594 -25.03 16.15 23.89
CA SER A 594 -25.69 16.41 25.19
C SER A 594 -25.06 15.67 26.37
N GLN A 595 -24.27 14.61 26.12
CA GLN A 595 -23.74 13.72 27.15
C GLN A 595 -22.47 14.29 27.78
N TRP A 596 -22.59 15.42 28.46
CA TRP A 596 -21.44 16.12 29.04
C TRP A 596 -20.66 15.25 30.05
N GLN A 597 -21.31 14.29 30.72
CA GLN A 597 -20.67 13.31 31.60
C GLN A 597 -19.64 12.44 30.86
N ASN A 598 -19.92 12.07 29.61
CA ASN A 598 -18.97 11.31 28.79
C ASN A 598 -17.70 12.11 28.54
N ILE A 599 -17.81 13.41 28.29
CA ILE A 599 -16.66 14.30 28.05
C ILE A 599 -15.77 14.37 29.30
N VAL A 600 -16.37 14.50 30.49
CA VAL A 600 -15.63 14.51 31.77
C VAL A 600 -14.86 13.21 31.94
N LEU A 601 -15.53 12.06 31.80
CA LEU A 601 -14.86 10.76 31.89
C LEU A 601 -13.77 10.60 30.81
N TYR A 602 -14.08 10.92 29.56
CA TYR A 602 -13.18 10.75 28.43
C TYR A 602 -11.89 11.53 28.63
N ILE A 603 -11.98 12.81 28.99
CA ILE A 603 -10.81 13.66 29.19
C ILE A 603 -9.99 13.16 30.37
N GLU A 604 -10.61 12.89 31.52
CA GLU A 604 -9.86 12.42 32.69
C GLU A 604 -9.22 11.04 32.47
N ALA A 605 -9.91 10.12 31.77
CA ALA A 605 -9.36 8.81 31.44
C ALA A 605 -8.18 8.92 30.48
N TRP A 606 -8.30 9.68 29.38
CA TRP A 606 -7.19 9.88 28.45
C TRP A 606 -6.02 10.62 29.09
N ARG A 607 -6.27 11.59 29.97
CA ARG A 607 -5.21 12.25 30.76
C ARG A 607 -4.46 11.26 31.63
N ALA A 608 -5.17 10.34 32.29
CA ALA A 608 -4.54 9.27 33.06
C ALA A 608 -3.70 8.31 32.18
N GLN A 609 -4.01 8.22 30.89
CA GLN A 609 -3.26 7.45 29.89
C GLN A 609 -2.09 8.23 29.25
N GLY A 610 -1.87 9.49 29.64
CA GLY A 610 -0.77 10.34 29.16
C GLY A 610 -1.16 11.37 28.10
N ALA A 611 -2.45 11.62 27.91
CA ALA A 611 -2.92 12.70 27.04
C ALA A 611 -2.69 14.08 27.65
N THR A 612 -2.20 14.99 26.83
CA THR A 612 -1.88 16.37 27.21
C THR A 612 -2.64 17.40 26.38
N ARG A 613 -3.23 17.00 25.24
CA ARG A 613 -3.94 17.90 24.34
C ARG A 613 -5.12 17.20 23.67
N PHE A 614 -6.22 17.93 23.52
CA PHE A 614 -7.44 17.47 22.86
C PHE A 614 -7.86 18.48 21.80
N ILE A 615 -8.01 18.06 20.54
CA ILE A 615 -8.50 18.91 19.47
C ILE A 615 -9.95 18.53 19.20
N VAL A 616 -10.85 19.49 19.39
CA VAL A 616 -12.30 19.28 19.29
C VAL A 616 -12.85 20.13 18.15
N PHE A 617 -13.34 19.49 17.09
CA PHE A 617 -14.11 20.15 16.05
C PHE A 617 -15.54 20.38 16.54
N TYR A 618 -15.92 21.63 16.79
CA TYR A 618 -17.18 21.97 17.43
C TYR A 618 -18.20 22.47 16.40
N HIS A 619 -19.33 21.77 16.28
CA HIS A 619 -20.48 22.23 15.49
C HIS A 619 -21.63 22.68 16.39
N SER A 620 -22.08 21.82 17.31
CA SER A 620 -23.24 22.14 18.16
C SER A 620 -23.33 21.27 19.41
N SER A 621 -23.87 21.84 20.49
CA SER A 621 -24.12 21.12 21.74
C SER A 621 -25.22 21.76 22.58
N THR A 622 -25.64 21.07 23.64
CA THR A 622 -26.39 21.69 24.75
C THR A 622 -25.55 22.76 25.45
N LYS A 623 -26.21 23.65 26.23
CA LYS A 623 -25.52 24.69 27.03
C LYS A 623 -24.63 24.05 28.10
N GLU A 624 -25.05 22.94 28.69
CA GLU A 624 -24.32 22.19 29.71
C GLU A 624 -23.05 21.56 29.15
N THR A 625 -23.17 20.93 27.97
CA THR A 625 -22.01 20.40 27.25
C THR A 625 -21.03 21.50 26.88
N ARG A 626 -21.53 22.66 26.43
CA ARG A 626 -20.67 23.80 26.11
C ARG A 626 -19.91 24.30 27.33
N LYS A 627 -20.56 24.41 28.49
CA LYS A 627 -19.91 24.79 29.76
C LYS A 627 -18.78 23.85 30.15
N VAL A 628 -18.97 22.53 30.01
CA VAL A 628 -17.91 21.54 30.32
C VAL A 628 -16.72 21.70 29.38
N LEU A 629 -16.97 21.81 28.08
CA LEU A 629 -15.91 22.00 27.10
C LEU A 629 -15.16 23.35 27.32
N ASP A 630 -15.89 24.43 27.62
CA ASP A 630 -15.31 25.75 27.91
C ASP A 630 -14.46 25.73 29.19
N TYR A 631 -14.88 24.99 30.21
CA TYR A 631 -14.07 24.78 31.41
C TYR A 631 -12.74 24.11 31.08
N TYR A 632 -12.75 23.00 30.33
CA TYR A 632 -11.49 22.33 29.94
C TYR A 632 -10.65 23.16 28.96
N GLN A 633 -11.28 24.00 28.12
CA GLN A 633 -10.56 24.97 27.31
C GLN A 633 -9.85 26.01 28.19
N SER A 634 -10.51 26.51 29.24
CA SER A 634 -9.92 27.48 30.18
C SER A 634 -8.72 26.93 30.94
N LEU A 635 -8.64 25.60 31.09
CA LEU A 635 -7.48 24.89 31.65
C LEU A 635 -6.36 24.65 30.62
N GLY A 636 -6.55 25.02 29.36
CA GLY A 636 -5.60 24.78 28.27
C GLY A 636 -5.55 23.32 27.79
N ILE A 637 -6.52 22.49 28.18
CA ILE A 637 -6.55 21.04 27.86
C ILE A 637 -7.18 20.79 26.48
N ILE A 638 -8.27 21.51 26.18
CA ILE A 638 -8.97 21.43 24.89
C ILE A 638 -8.62 22.63 24.02
N GLU A 639 -8.43 22.36 22.72
CA GLU A 639 -8.41 23.35 21.66
C GLU A 639 -9.64 23.18 20.77
N TYR A 640 -10.45 24.24 20.67
CA TYR A 640 -11.58 24.26 19.74
C TYR A 640 -11.12 24.53 18.31
N ARG A 641 -11.73 23.79 17.40
CA ARG A 641 -11.72 24.06 15.97
C ARG A 641 -13.15 24.33 15.55
N SER A 642 -13.39 25.50 14.99
CA SER A 642 -14.68 25.82 14.42
C SER A 642 -15.04 24.80 13.34
N TRP A 643 -16.24 24.25 13.41
CA TRP A 643 -16.80 23.31 12.44
C TRP A 643 -18.26 23.67 12.15
N PRO A 644 -18.49 24.85 11.56
CA PRO A 644 -19.83 25.35 11.26
C PRO A 644 -20.47 24.57 10.08
N SER A 645 -21.66 24.99 9.68
CA SER A 645 -22.24 24.59 8.39
C SER A 645 -21.27 24.87 7.24
N PHE A 646 -21.26 24.00 6.23
CA PHE A 646 -20.35 24.08 5.08
C PHE A 646 -20.65 25.24 4.12
N GLY A 647 -21.72 25.99 4.37
CA GLY A 647 -22.15 27.11 3.55
C GLY A 647 -22.85 26.68 2.25
N SER A 648 -23.18 27.69 1.43
CA SER A 648 -23.77 27.47 0.12
C SER A 648 -22.69 27.39 -0.96
N LEU A 649 -22.96 26.59 -2.00
CA LEU A 649 -22.24 26.71 -3.26
C LEU A 649 -22.46 28.10 -3.88
N PRO A 650 -21.62 28.53 -4.83
CA PRO A 650 -21.82 29.80 -5.53
C PRO A 650 -23.20 29.86 -6.19
N GLN A 651 -23.79 31.06 -6.19
CA GLN A 651 -25.17 31.27 -6.67
C GLN A 651 -25.39 30.77 -8.10
N SER A 652 -24.36 30.80 -8.95
CA SER A 652 -24.41 30.31 -10.33
C SER A 652 -24.64 28.80 -10.46
N ILE A 653 -24.32 28.00 -9.43
CA ILE A 653 -24.46 26.54 -9.46
C ILE A 653 -25.25 25.97 -8.28
N SER A 654 -25.60 26.79 -7.28
CA SER A 654 -26.24 26.33 -6.04
C SER A 654 -27.62 25.69 -6.26
N GLY A 655 -28.29 26.00 -7.37
CA GLY A 655 -29.57 25.39 -7.75
C GLY A 655 -29.44 24.02 -8.44
N GLU A 656 -28.25 23.65 -8.92
CA GLU A 656 -28.01 22.43 -9.69
C GLU A 656 -27.62 21.22 -8.83
N TYR A 657 -27.19 21.47 -7.59
CA TYR A 657 -26.61 20.47 -6.70
C TYR A 657 -27.27 20.49 -5.33
N PRO A 658 -27.29 19.35 -4.60
CA PRO A 658 -27.82 19.33 -3.23
C PRO A 658 -26.99 20.25 -2.32
N LYS A 659 -27.62 20.78 -1.26
CA LYS A 659 -26.90 21.53 -0.21
C LYS A 659 -25.82 20.64 0.41
N VAL A 660 -24.65 21.21 0.69
CA VAL A 660 -23.49 20.46 1.21
C VAL A 660 -23.84 19.82 2.55
N ASP A 661 -24.46 20.57 3.47
CA ASP A 661 -24.90 20.09 4.79
C ASP A 661 -25.97 18.98 4.77
N ASP A 662 -26.64 18.78 3.64
CA ASP A 662 -27.67 17.74 3.46
C ASP A 662 -27.12 16.50 2.75
N SER A 663 -25.90 16.56 2.20
CA SER A 663 -25.34 15.51 1.34
C SER A 663 -23.88 15.19 1.61
N VAL A 664 -23.47 15.36 2.88
CA VAL A 664 -22.15 14.96 3.38
C VAL A 664 -22.29 13.97 4.54
N PHE A 665 -21.50 12.90 4.53
CA PHE A 665 -21.63 11.84 5.53
C PHE A 665 -21.17 12.30 6.92
N ILE A 666 -22.05 12.22 7.93
CA ILE A 666 -21.77 12.49 9.37
C ILE A 666 -20.82 13.68 9.56
N PHE A 667 -21.22 14.86 9.08
CA PHE A 667 -20.43 16.11 9.17
C PHE A 667 -19.01 16.07 8.60
N SER A 668 -18.77 15.21 7.61
CA SER A 668 -17.45 15.05 7.01
C SER A 668 -16.36 14.74 8.02
N TYR A 669 -16.60 13.80 8.93
CA TYR A 669 -15.59 13.45 9.93
C TYR A 669 -14.23 13.07 9.30
N PHE A 670 -14.22 12.55 8.06
CA PHE A 670 -12.99 12.16 7.35
C PHE A 670 -12.11 13.37 7.08
N LEU A 671 -12.72 14.51 6.78
CA LEU A 671 -12.02 15.77 6.61
C LEU A 671 -11.47 16.24 7.95
N ALA A 672 -12.31 16.32 8.98
CA ALA A 672 -11.91 16.79 10.31
C ALA A 672 -10.73 15.99 10.89
N MET A 673 -10.77 14.66 10.85
CA MET A 673 -9.68 13.84 11.38
C MET A 673 -8.36 14.04 10.62
N ASN A 674 -8.40 14.21 9.29
CA ASN A 674 -7.18 14.39 8.51
C ASN A 674 -6.60 15.81 8.64
N LEU A 675 -7.44 16.82 8.88
CA LEU A 675 -6.99 18.14 9.31
C LEU A 675 -6.35 18.08 10.70
N CYS A 676 -6.91 17.27 11.59
CA CYS A 676 -6.44 17.14 12.96
C CYS A 676 -5.05 16.52 13.07
N ILE A 677 -4.78 15.42 12.35
CA ILE A 677 -3.49 14.72 12.42
C ILE A 677 -2.32 15.60 11.92
N LEU A 678 -2.61 16.58 11.07
CA LEU A 678 -1.61 17.53 10.58
C LEU A 678 -1.19 18.53 11.65
N ASP A 679 -2.11 18.90 12.54
CA ASP A 679 -1.88 19.93 13.56
C ASP A 679 -1.48 19.34 14.92
N MET A 680 -1.10 18.06 14.96
CA MET A 680 -0.61 17.42 16.18
C MET A 680 0.74 18.00 16.60
N LYS A 681 0.86 18.29 17.89
CA LYS A 681 2.09 18.82 18.51
C LYS A 681 2.78 17.79 19.40
N THR A 682 2.21 16.60 19.55
CA THR A 682 2.76 15.54 20.39
C THR A 682 3.29 14.40 19.54
N THR A 683 4.24 13.63 20.06
CA THR A 683 4.84 12.48 19.35
C THR A 683 3.84 11.38 19.05
N ILE A 684 2.83 11.21 19.91
CA ILE A 684 1.79 10.20 19.79
C ILE A 684 0.43 10.87 19.60
N GLY A 685 -0.44 10.26 18.80
CA GLY A 685 -1.81 10.72 18.60
C GLY A 685 -2.80 9.57 18.46
N ALA A 686 -4.08 9.87 18.64
CA ALA A 686 -5.17 8.94 18.34
C ALA A 686 -6.39 9.69 17.77
N VAL A 687 -7.15 8.99 16.93
CA VAL A 687 -8.50 9.42 16.50
C VAL A 687 -9.51 8.62 17.30
N ALA A 688 -10.33 9.30 18.09
CA ALA A 688 -11.25 8.65 19.04
C ALA A 688 -12.55 9.45 19.20
N ASP A 689 -13.63 8.76 19.53
CA ASP A 689 -14.93 9.34 19.85
C ASP A 689 -15.05 9.58 21.36
N PHE A 690 -15.92 10.49 21.81
CA PHE A 690 -16.06 10.80 23.25
C PHE A 690 -16.51 9.61 24.11
N ASP A 691 -16.97 8.52 23.50
CA ASP A 691 -17.32 7.26 24.15
C ASP A 691 -16.19 6.21 24.07
N GLU A 692 -14.97 6.56 23.67
CA GLU A 692 -13.88 5.62 23.38
C GLU A 692 -12.56 5.94 24.10
N VAL A 693 -12.04 4.99 24.88
CA VAL A 693 -10.73 5.12 25.55
C VAL A 693 -9.86 3.89 25.28
N LEU A 694 -8.63 4.11 24.79
CA LEU A 694 -7.65 3.04 24.65
C LEU A 694 -6.92 2.83 25.97
N VAL A 695 -6.79 1.58 26.39
CA VAL A 695 -6.08 1.21 27.62
C VAL A 695 -5.16 0.02 27.36
N PRO A 696 -3.90 0.06 27.79
CA PRO A 696 -2.98 -1.06 27.61
C PRO A 696 -3.22 -2.08 28.72
N ARG A 697 -2.64 -3.27 28.60
CA ARG A 697 -2.64 -4.24 29.70
C ARG A 697 -1.84 -3.76 30.90
N ASN A 698 -0.72 -3.07 30.65
CA ASN A 698 0.23 -2.64 31.67
C ASN A 698 0.70 -1.20 31.40
N GLY A 699 0.77 -0.37 32.45
CA GLY A 699 1.25 1.01 32.37
C GLY A 699 0.26 1.98 31.73
N THR A 700 0.76 3.12 31.26
CA THR A 700 -0.03 4.12 30.53
C THR A 700 0.02 3.86 29.03
N MET A 701 -0.99 4.31 28.27
CA MET A 701 -0.95 4.23 26.80
C MET A 701 0.26 4.95 26.21
N LEU A 702 0.65 6.10 26.78
CA LEU A 702 1.80 6.87 26.30
C LEU A 702 3.09 6.05 26.41
N ASP A 703 3.34 5.43 27.56
CA ASP A 703 4.54 4.62 27.78
C ASP A 703 4.54 3.40 26.86
N TYR A 704 3.40 2.72 26.75
CA TYR A 704 3.24 1.56 25.90
C TYR A 704 3.47 1.89 24.42
N ALA A 705 2.79 2.92 23.89
CA ALA A 705 2.93 3.34 22.50
C ALA A 705 4.35 3.82 22.19
N THR A 706 4.96 4.59 23.09
CA THR A 706 6.35 5.06 22.93
C THR A 706 7.33 3.89 22.84
N LYS A 707 7.17 2.88 23.71
CA LYS A 707 8.00 1.68 23.71
C LYS A 707 7.89 0.88 22.42
N GLU A 708 6.67 0.70 21.91
CA GLU A 708 6.41 -0.14 20.73
C GLU A 708 6.80 0.53 19.40
N MET A 709 6.72 1.87 19.32
CA MET A 709 6.89 2.60 18.06
C MET A 709 8.28 3.24 17.88
N THR A 710 8.93 3.65 18.97
CA THR A 710 10.24 4.34 18.88
C THR A 710 11.33 3.40 18.41
N GLY A 711 12.02 3.76 17.33
CA GLY A 711 13.11 2.95 16.76
C GLY A 711 12.67 1.66 16.07
N THR A 712 11.36 1.47 15.85
CA THR A 712 10.82 0.27 15.19
C THR A 712 10.16 0.62 13.84
N ASN A 713 9.72 -0.39 13.10
CA ASN A 713 8.89 -0.22 11.90
C ASN A 713 7.39 -0.13 12.22
N ILE A 714 7.01 0.07 13.49
CA ILE A 714 5.60 0.20 13.90
C ILE A 714 5.24 1.69 13.93
N GLY A 715 4.29 2.08 13.08
CA GLY A 715 3.75 3.44 13.03
C GLY A 715 2.44 3.61 13.78
N ALA A 716 1.72 2.51 14.05
CA ALA A 716 0.46 2.52 14.77
C ALA A 716 0.18 1.19 15.50
N LEU A 717 -0.64 1.27 16.55
CA LEU A 717 -1.16 0.14 17.31
C LEU A 717 -2.68 0.14 17.26
N SER A 718 -3.28 -0.99 16.91
CA SER A 718 -4.74 -1.19 16.84
C SER A 718 -5.25 -2.00 18.02
N PHE A 719 -6.38 -1.60 18.59
CA PHE A 719 -6.98 -2.20 19.77
C PHE A 719 -8.41 -2.64 19.50
N GLY A 720 -8.72 -3.88 19.88
CA GLY A 720 -10.06 -4.46 19.70
C GLY A 720 -11.12 -3.75 20.56
N ASN A 721 -12.32 -3.62 20.02
CA ASN A 721 -13.45 -2.97 20.68
C ASN A 721 -14.01 -3.82 21.83
N ASN A 722 -14.25 -3.17 22.96
CA ASN A 722 -14.86 -3.77 24.15
C ASN A 722 -15.93 -2.81 24.65
N TYR A 723 -17.20 -3.13 24.39
CA TYR A 723 -18.31 -2.35 24.95
C TYR A 723 -18.34 -2.51 26.47
N VAL A 724 -18.55 -1.39 27.16
CA VAL A 724 -18.65 -1.34 28.62
C VAL A 724 -19.89 -0.59 29.07
N THR A 725 -20.38 -0.95 30.25
CA THR A 725 -21.42 -0.23 31.01
C THR A 725 -21.01 -0.12 32.47
N MET A 726 -21.68 0.74 33.23
CA MET A 726 -21.31 1.09 34.60
C MET A 726 -22.52 1.06 35.50
N GLU A 727 -22.31 0.59 36.73
CA GLU A 727 -23.31 0.56 37.79
C GLU A 727 -22.68 1.18 39.06
N PRO A 728 -23.13 2.36 39.52
CA PRO A 728 -24.12 3.23 38.88
C PRO A 728 -23.62 3.83 37.55
N SER A 729 -24.56 4.20 36.68
CA SER A 729 -24.25 4.84 35.41
C SER A 729 -23.60 6.22 35.60
N ILE A 730 -22.67 6.61 34.73
CA ILE A 730 -22.06 7.96 34.77
C ILE A 730 -23.08 9.08 34.55
N TYR A 731 -24.26 8.78 33.99
CA TYR A 731 -25.34 9.75 33.83
C TYR A 731 -26.01 10.15 35.15
N THR A 732 -25.70 9.45 36.26
CA THR A 732 -26.00 9.92 37.62
C THR A 732 -25.07 11.05 38.08
N SER A 733 -24.00 11.33 37.32
CA SER A 733 -22.93 12.28 37.65
C SER A 733 -22.09 11.92 38.89
N ASP A 734 -22.28 10.71 39.45
CA ASP A 734 -21.51 10.21 40.59
C ASP A 734 -20.19 9.56 40.16
N PHE A 735 -20.10 9.03 38.93
CA PHE A 735 -18.92 8.39 38.35
C PHE A 735 -18.34 7.18 39.11
N SER A 736 -18.88 6.75 40.25
CA SER A 736 -18.30 5.63 41.03
C SER A 736 -18.26 4.30 40.27
N GLY A 737 -19.23 4.07 39.38
CA GLY A 737 -19.29 2.89 38.51
C GLY A 737 -18.12 2.75 37.53
N VAL A 738 -17.34 3.82 37.31
CA VAL A 738 -16.13 3.79 36.47
C VAL A 738 -15.03 2.89 37.08
N SER A 739 -15.04 2.71 38.40
CA SER A 739 -14.04 1.88 39.11
C SER A 739 -14.10 0.40 38.72
N SER A 740 -15.28 -0.08 38.32
CA SER A 740 -15.56 -1.49 38.01
C SER A 740 -16.50 -1.59 36.81
N PRO A 741 -16.04 -1.24 35.58
CA PRO A 741 -16.89 -1.29 34.40
C PRO A 741 -17.26 -2.74 34.08
N ALA A 742 -18.53 -2.97 33.75
CA ALA A 742 -19.03 -4.26 33.29
C ALA A 742 -18.89 -4.36 31.77
N PHE A 743 -18.32 -5.45 31.28
CA PHE A 743 -18.13 -5.69 29.85
C PHE A 743 -19.40 -6.29 29.22
N ILE A 744 -19.70 -5.85 28.01
CA ILE A 744 -20.84 -6.35 27.22
C ILE A 744 -20.30 -7.26 26.12
N ASP A 745 -20.92 -8.43 25.96
CA ASP A 745 -20.63 -9.35 24.86
C ASP A 745 -21.16 -8.80 23.53
N LYS A 746 -20.44 -7.83 22.96
CA LYS A 746 -20.77 -7.17 21.71
C LYS A 746 -19.49 -6.85 20.94
N GLY A 747 -19.46 -7.19 19.65
CA GLY A 747 -18.39 -6.83 18.75
C GLY A 747 -18.51 -5.37 18.26
N GLY A 748 -17.37 -4.76 17.95
CA GLY A 748 -17.30 -3.43 17.37
C GLY A 748 -15.98 -3.23 16.62
N PRO A 749 -15.89 -2.17 15.81
CA PRO A 749 -14.66 -1.87 15.08
C PRO A 749 -13.54 -1.39 16.01
N SER A 750 -12.30 -1.70 15.66
CA SER A 750 -11.12 -1.27 16.42
C SER A 750 -10.90 0.24 16.37
N LYS A 751 -10.09 0.73 17.30
CA LYS A 751 -9.46 2.07 17.24
C LYS A 751 -7.97 1.93 17.41
N TYR A 752 -7.24 2.99 17.07
CA TYR A 752 -5.80 2.95 16.98
C TYR A 752 -5.15 4.20 17.57
N ILE A 753 -3.92 4.01 18.02
CA ILE A 753 -2.99 5.07 18.42
C ILE A 753 -1.79 5.01 17.48
N PHE A 754 -1.17 6.14 17.16
CA PHE A 754 -0.16 6.25 16.12
C PHE A 754 0.94 7.24 16.47
N ASN A 755 2.07 7.08 15.79
CA ASN A 755 3.16 8.05 15.82
C ASN A 755 2.83 9.20 14.86
N ALA A 756 2.65 10.41 15.42
CA ALA A 756 2.22 11.59 14.68
C ALA A 756 3.24 12.04 13.62
N SER A 757 4.52 11.70 13.81
CA SER A 757 5.58 12.06 12.86
C SER A 757 5.53 11.29 11.54
N VAL A 758 4.84 10.15 11.51
CA VAL A 758 4.83 9.25 10.35
C VAL A 758 3.44 8.97 9.78
N ILE A 759 2.35 9.41 10.42
CA ILE A 759 1.00 9.24 9.85
C ILE A 759 0.76 10.19 8.68
N ASP A 760 0.23 9.66 7.58
CA ASP A 760 -0.10 10.44 6.37
C ASP A 760 -1.62 10.65 6.22
N ILE A 761 -2.39 9.56 6.20
CA ILE A 761 -3.86 9.60 6.10
C ILE A 761 -4.50 8.72 7.18
N ALA A 762 -5.40 9.31 7.94
CA ALA A 762 -6.20 8.65 8.97
C ALA A 762 -7.55 8.15 8.40
N GLN A 763 -8.04 7.02 8.93
CA GLN A 763 -9.43 6.56 8.81
C GLN A 763 -10.05 6.45 10.21
N VAL A 764 -11.35 6.19 10.30
CA VAL A 764 -12.05 6.07 11.59
C VAL A 764 -11.48 4.92 12.44
N HIS A 765 -11.19 3.78 11.81
CA HIS A 765 -10.90 2.53 12.52
C HIS A 765 -9.50 1.94 12.24
N TRP A 766 -8.76 2.54 11.30
CA TRP A 766 -7.38 2.13 10.95
C TRP A 766 -6.58 3.31 10.38
N VAL A 767 -5.26 3.15 10.28
CA VAL A 767 -4.39 4.06 9.51
C VAL A 767 -4.40 3.66 8.04
N LYS A 768 -4.68 4.58 7.12
CA LYS A 768 -4.68 4.30 5.67
C LYS A 768 -3.27 4.29 5.10
N SER A 769 -2.43 5.28 5.46
CA SER A 769 -1.06 5.40 4.99
C SER A 769 -0.14 6.06 6.00
N PHE A 770 1.15 5.80 5.84
CA PHE A 770 2.24 6.47 6.54
C PHE A 770 3.09 7.25 5.53
N THR A 771 3.75 8.32 5.98
CA THR A 771 4.72 9.10 5.19
C THR A 771 5.97 8.27 4.89
N ASP A 772 6.31 7.31 5.76
CA ASP A 772 7.35 6.31 5.59
C ASP A 772 6.72 4.94 5.23
N PRO A 773 6.90 4.44 3.99
CA PRO A 773 6.30 3.17 3.53
C PRO A 773 6.75 1.94 4.31
N SER A 774 7.84 2.02 5.08
CA SER A 774 8.29 0.91 5.92
C SER A 774 7.43 0.71 7.17
N LYS A 775 6.65 1.74 7.57
CA LYS A 775 5.84 1.73 8.78
C LYS A 775 4.61 0.86 8.61
N LYS A 776 4.26 0.14 9.67
CA LYS A 776 3.12 -0.78 9.70
C LYS A 776 2.27 -0.57 10.94
N THR A 777 1.01 -0.99 10.85
CA THR A 777 0.10 -1.10 11.99
C THR A 777 0.24 -2.49 12.60
N LYS A 778 0.37 -2.56 13.93
CA LYS A 778 0.43 -3.80 14.71
C LYS A 778 -0.78 -3.87 15.64
N ASN A 779 -1.22 -5.07 16.02
CA ASN A 779 -2.20 -5.22 17.11
C ASN A 779 -1.55 -4.89 18.46
N GLY A 780 -2.14 -3.97 19.21
CA GLY A 780 -1.70 -3.60 20.56
C GLY A 780 -2.14 -4.61 21.62
N ASP A 781 -1.36 -4.70 22.70
CA ASP A 781 -1.72 -5.45 23.91
C ASP A 781 -2.54 -4.57 24.85
N GLY A 782 -3.85 -4.55 24.60
CA GLY A 782 -4.79 -3.75 25.38
C GLY A 782 -6.22 -3.90 24.87
N ALA A 783 -7.05 -2.91 25.20
CA ALA A 783 -8.43 -2.83 24.78
C ALA A 783 -8.84 -1.40 24.43
N LEU A 784 -9.81 -1.28 23.53
CA LEU A 784 -10.65 -0.10 23.39
C LEU A 784 -11.87 -0.26 24.31
N LEU A 785 -11.99 0.56 25.35
CA LEU A 785 -13.19 0.65 26.18
C LEU A 785 -14.19 1.59 25.52
N HIS A 786 -15.37 1.06 25.16
CA HIS A 786 -16.39 1.78 24.38
C HIS A 786 -17.68 1.93 25.19
N LEU A 787 -17.92 3.13 25.72
CA LEU A 787 -19.05 3.48 26.59
C LEU A 787 -20.20 4.10 25.80
N ARG A 788 -20.82 3.30 24.94
CA ARG A 788 -21.93 3.76 24.11
C ARG A 788 -23.24 3.86 24.92
N TYR A 789 -23.89 5.02 24.89
CA TYR A 789 -25.24 5.17 25.45
C TYR A 789 -26.22 4.12 24.87
N GLY A 790 -26.97 3.45 25.74
CA GLY A 790 -27.96 2.45 25.33
C GLY A 790 -27.36 1.19 24.70
N ALA A 791 -26.08 0.88 24.92
CA ALA A 791 -25.49 -0.37 24.47
C ALA A 791 -26.21 -1.59 25.08
N SER A 792 -26.81 -2.42 24.23
CA SER A 792 -27.48 -3.66 24.61
C SER A 792 -26.58 -4.89 24.40
N GLY A 793 -26.70 -5.88 25.28
CA GLY A 793 -26.01 -7.17 25.21
C GLY A 793 -25.93 -7.87 26.56
N LYS A 794 -25.44 -9.12 26.57
CA LYS A 794 -25.25 -9.87 27.82
C LYS A 794 -24.04 -9.31 28.58
N LYS A 795 -24.22 -8.98 29.87
CA LYS A 795 -23.10 -8.64 30.76
C LYS A 795 -22.21 -9.87 30.91
N LEU A 796 -20.91 -9.71 30.70
CA LEU A 796 -19.90 -10.74 30.88
C LEU A 796 -19.50 -10.83 32.36
N GLU A 797 -19.10 -12.02 32.83
CA GLU A 797 -18.54 -12.18 34.17
C GLU A 797 -17.25 -11.35 34.32
N ASN A 798 -17.18 -10.56 35.41
CA ASN A 798 -16.09 -9.62 35.70
C ASN A 798 -14.69 -10.27 35.75
N SER A 799 -14.59 -11.59 35.90
CA SER A 799 -13.32 -12.34 36.00
C SER A 799 -12.57 -12.51 34.67
N LYS A 800 -13.14 -12.12 33.52
CA LYS A 800 -12.58 -12.44 32.19
C LYS A 800 -11.78 -11.32 31.50
N ARG A 801 -11.84 -10.05 31.95
CA ARG A 801 -11.12 -8.92 31.31
C ARG A 801 -10.63 -7.89 32.34
N PRO A 802 -9.31 -7.72 32.53
CA PRO A 802 -8.75 -6.88 33.61
C PRO A 802 -8.59 -5.38 33.25
N PHE A 803 -9.24 -4.89 32.19
CA PHE A 803 -9.02 -3.52 31.70
C PHE A 803 -9.80 -2.47 32.49
N ARG A 804 -9.15 -1.35 32.81
CA ARG A 804 -9.73 -0.23 33.58
C ARG A 804 -9.41 1.10 32.89
N PHE A 805 -10.27 2.10 33.06
CA PHE A 805 -10.06 3.45 32.51
C PHE A 805 -8.80 4.12 33.07
N PHE A 806 -8.59 3.99 34.38
CA PHE A 806 -7.47 4.60 35.08
C PHE A 806 -6.40 3.53 35.42
N PRO A 807 -5.14 3.71 35.01
CA PRO A 807 -4.05 2.79 35.35
C PRO A 807 -3.59 2.94 36.81
N ASN A 808 -3.91 4.07 37.45
CA ASN A 808 -3.52 4.45 38.81
C ASN A 808 -4.77 4.55 39.73
N ASP A 809 -4.67 5.31 40.84
CA ASP A 809 -5.72 5.49 41.85
C ASP A 809 -7.06 5.95 41.25
N SER A 810 -7.95 4.99 41.01
CA SER A 810 -9.28 5.24 40.42
C SER A 810 -10.15 6.09 41.34
N SER A 811 -10.03 5.95 42.66
CA SER A 811 -10.81 6.72 43.62
C SER A 811 -10.45 8.20 43.53
N LYS A 812 -9.17 8.52 43.36
CA LYS A 812 -8.74 9.91 43.20
C LYS A 812 -9.26 10.53 41.90
N HIS A 813 -9.24 9.80 40.79
CA HIS A 813 -9.81 10.28 39.53
C HIS A 813 -11.32 10.50 39.62
N ILE A 814 -12.06 9.60 40.28
CA ILE A 814 -13.50 9.75 40.52
C ILE A 814 -13.79 11.00 41.34
N GLN A 815 -13.06 11.20 42.44
CA GLN A 815 -13.20 12.40 43.27
C GLN A 815 -12.97 13.68 42.45
N ASN A 816 -11.92 13.71 41.61
CA ASN A 816 -11.63 14.86 40.77
C ASN A 816 -12.77 15.16 39.78
N MET A 817 -13.37 14.13 39.16
CA MET A 817 -14.51 14.30 38.26
C MET A 817 -15.75 14.87 38.98
N GLN A 818 -16.02 14.39 40.20
CA GLN A 818 -17.12 14.89 41.04
C GLN A 818 -16.90 16.36 41.44
N GLU A 819 -15.72 16.69 41.97
CA GLU A 819 -15.37 18.07 42.39
C GLU A 819 -15.40 19.04 41.21
N MET A 820 -14.90 18.62 40.05
CA MET A 820 -14.95 19.42 38.82
C MET A 820 -16.39 19.66 38.37
N THR A 821 -17.23 18.63 38.39
CA THR A 821 -18.65 18.74 38.03
C THR A 821 -19.36 19.76 38.92
N ILE A 822 -19.11 19.70 40.24
CA ILE A 822 -19.62 20.67 41.21
C ILE A 822 -19.16 22.10 40.86
N ARG A 823 -17.89 22.29 40.47
CA ARG A 823 -17.36 23.61 40.09
C ARG A 823 -17.97 24.15 38.80
N ILE A 824 -18.10 23.32 37.76
CA ILE A 824 -18.65 23.73 36.46
C ILE A 824 -20.10 24.19 36.59
N PHE A 825 -20.87 23.54 37.47
CA PHE A 825 -22.32 23.77 37.61
C PHE A 825 -22.72 24.44 38.92
N ASN A 826 -21.77 25.09 39.62
CA ASN A 826 -22.02 25.84 40.86
C ASN A 826 -22.81 25.04 41.92
N GLY A 827 -22.43 23.78 42.15
CA GLY A 827 -22.98 22.96 43.24
C GLY A 827 -24.01 21.91 42.82
N SER A 828 -24.75 22.11 41.72
CA SER A 828 -25.81 21.18 41.29
C SER A 828 -25.61 20.73 39.85
N ALA A 829 -25.19 19.48 39.66
CA ALA A 829 -25.06 18.89 38.33
C ALA A 829 -26.42 18.80 37.61
N PRO A 830 -26.51 19.19 36.33
CA PRO A 830 -27.71 19.00 35.53
C PRO A 830 -28.09 17.52 35.40
N VAL A 831 -29.38 17.22 35.51
CA VAL A 831 -29.90 15.87 35.32
C VAL A 831 -29.73 15.48 33.85
N PHE A 832 -29.20 14.27 33.61
CA PHE A 832 -29.11 13.73 32.26
C PHE A 832 -30.51 13.52 31.66
N SER A 833 -30.70 13.98 30.43
CA SER A 833 -31.90 13.72 29.64
C SER A 833 -31.55 12.89 28.41
N SER A 834 -32.15 11.72 28.28
CA SER A 834 -31.97 10.87 27.11
C SER A 834 -32.69 11.40 25.88
N ASN A 835 -33.70 12.27 26.05
CA ASN A 835 -34.53 12.80 24.98
C ASN A 835 -33.69 13.31 23.80
N TYR A 836 -32.61 14.04 24.07
CA TYR A 836 -31.74 14.60 23.02
C TYR A 836 -31.08 13.53 22.14
N ILE A 837 -30.48 12.50 22.75
CA ILE A 837 -29.82 11.42 21.99
C ILE A 837 -30.86 10.49 21.36
N ASP A 838 -31.99 10.27 22.02
CA ASP A 838 -33.08 9.43 21.52
C ASP A 838 -33.70 10.06 20.26
N THR A 839 -33.97 11.37 20.25
CA THR A 839 -34.46 12.09 19.07
C THR A 839 -33.45 12.07 17.92
N LEU A 840 -32.17 12.29 18.18
CA LEU A 840 -31.14 12.18 17.13
C LEU A 840 -31.09 10.76 16.54
N ASN A 841 -31.12 9.74 17.40
CA ASN A 841 -31.14 8.34 16.97
C ASN A 841 -32.40 8.01 16.18
N GLU A 842 -33.54 8.57 16.55
CA GLU A 842 -34.81 8.44 15.82
C GLU A 842 -34.74 9.09 14.44
N CYS A 843 -34.24 10.32 14.33
CA CYS A 843 -33.98 10.96 13.04
C CYS A 843 -33.09 10.07 12.15
N VAL A 844 -31.97 9.57 12.68
CA VAL A 844 -31.07 8.67 11.94
C VAL A 844 -31.77 7.38 11.51
N LYS A 845 -32.61 6.80 12.36
CA LYS A 845 -33.45 5.63 12.00
C LYS A 845 -34.43 5.98 10.88
N ASN A 846 -35.02 7.17 10.88
CA ASN A 846 -35.94 7.62 9.85
C ASN A 846 -35.24 7.88 8.52
N ILE A 847 -34.02 8.43 8.52
CA ILE A 847 -33.17 8.51 7.32
C ILE A 847 -32.92 7.10 6.75
N ASN A 848 -32.62 6.12 7.61
CA ASN A 848 -32.36 4.74 7.19
C ASN A 848 -33.55 4.06 6.49
N LYS A 849 -34.78 4.41 6.85
CA LYS A 849 -36.00 3.85 6.24
C LYS A 849 -36.18 4.28 4.78
N LYS A 850 -35.66 5.45 4.39
CA LYS A 850 -35.96 6.06 3.08
C LYS A 850 -35.20 5.43 1.90
N GLY A 851 -34.19 4.59 2.16
CA GLY A 851 -33.36 3.96 1.11
C GLY A 851 -32.57 4.99 0.29
N ASN A 852 -31.35 4.65 -0.14
CA ASN A 852 -30.53 5.50 -1.01
C ASN A 852 -30.41 7.00 -0.60
N THR A 853 -30.45 7.28 0.71
CA THR A 853 -30.40 8.63 1.26
C THR A 853 -29.09 8.81 2.03
N CYS A 854 -28.39 9.92 1.82
CA CYS A 854 -27.14 10.20 2.52
C CYS A 854 -27.41 10.29 4.03
N ARG A 855 -26.54 9.71 4.87
CA ARG A 855 -26.62 9.93 6.33
C ARG A 855 -25.96 11.24 6.73
N SER A 856 -26.54 12.34 6.29
CA SER A 856 -26.10 13.68 6.62
C SER A 856 -26.81 14.18 7.88
N THR A 857 -26.30 13.78 9.04
CA THR A 857 -26.93 14.10 10.33
C THR A 857 -27.00 15.61 10.62
N GLY A 858 -26.19 16.42 9.96
CA GLY A 858 -26.13 17.85 10.19
C GLY A 858 -27.31 18.62 9.68
N GLY A 859 -27.51 18.60 8.36
CA GLY A 859 -28.66 19.24 7.73
C GLY A 859 -29.95 18.48 7.96
N MET A 860 -29.94 17.15 7.77
CA MET A 860 -31.19 16.37 7.74
C MET A 860 -31.88 16.21 9.08
N CYS A 861 -31.14 16.21 10.20
CA CYS A 861 -31.73 16.11 11.53
C CYS A 861 -31.94 17.46 12.20
N ARG A 862 -31.57 18.57 11.55
CA ARG A 862 -31.59 19.89 12.19
C ARG A 862 -32.96 20.29 12.70
N ALA A 863 -34.00 20.13 11.88
CA ALA A 863 -35.36 20.50 12.28
C ALA A 863 -35.84 19.71 13.51
N ASP A 864 -35.60 18.40 13.54
CA ASP A 864 -35.97 17.54 14.68
C ASP A 864 -35.22 17.96 15.96
N MET A 865 -33.94 18.32 15.82
CA MET A 865 -33.11 18.73 16.96
C MET A 865 -33.49 20.13 17.45
N ASP A 866 -33.68 21.11 16.55
CA ASP A 866 -34.06 22.49 16.89
C ASP A 866 -35.46 22.55 17.56
N ALA A 867 -36.32 21.56 17.33
CA ALA A 867 -37.64 21.47 17.95
C ALA A 867 -37.59 21.10 19.45
N ILE A 868 -36.53 20.42 19.91
CA ILE A 868 -36.48 19.85 21.28
C ILE A 868 -35.55 20.58 22.24
N ASN A 869 -34.70 21.48 21.74
CA ASN A 869 -33.76 22.24 22.58
C ASN A 869 -33.23 23.49 21.87
N GLU A 870 -32.86 24.49 22.66
CA GLU A 870 -32.04 25.61 22.17
C GLU A 870 -30.56 25.19 22.14
N TRP A 871 -30.07 24.82 20.95
CA TRP A 871 -28.69 24.39 20.74
C TRP A 871 -27.72 25.57 20.66
N VAL A 872 -26.55 25.41 21.27
CA VAL A 872 -25.40 26.28 21.02
C VAL A 872 -24.76 25.81 19.73
N TYR A 873 -24.80 26.65 18.70
CA TYR A 873 -24.18 26.38 17.39
C TYR A 873 -22.88 27.16 17.22
N ASP A 874 -21.92 26.56 16.53
CA ASP A 874 -20.85 27.30 15.88
C ASP A 874 -21.40 28.07 14.67
N LYS A 875 -21.16 29.37 14.65
CA LYS A 875 -21.60 30.30 13.60
C LYS A 875 -20.41 30.98 12.92
N THR A 876 -19.20 30.45 13.10
CA THR A 876 -18.00 31.00 12.49
C THR A 876 -18.12 30.97 10.97
N GLU A 877 -17.90 32.11 10.32
CA GLU A 877 -17.91 32.21 8.85
C GLU A 877 -16.50 32.05 8.27
N GLY A 878 -16.41 31.76 6.96
CA GLY A 878 -15.13 31.71 6.26
C GLY A 878 -14.25 30.50 6.57
N ILE A 879 -14.79 29.45 7.22
CA ILE A 879 -14.09 28.18 7.45
C ILE A 879 -14.11 27.27 6.21
N PHE A 880 -15.24 27.27 5.50
CA PHE A 880 -15.44 26.54 4.25
C PHE A 880 -15.70 27.52 3.12
N LEU A 881 -14.86 27.48 2.09
CA LEU A 881 -14.79 28.50 1.03
C LEU A 881 -15.19 27.89 -0.31
N SER A 882 -16.29 28.37 -0.87
CA SER A 882 -16.72 27.99 -2.22
C SER A 882 -16.41 29.06 -3.27
N ASP A 883 -16.14 30.29 -2.87
CA ASP A 883 -15.73 31.38 -3.75
C ASP A 883 -14.88 32.38 -2.96
N SER A 884 -14.19 33.28 -3.67
CA SER A 884 -13.57 34.45 -3.06
C SER A 884 -14.67 35.43 -2.70
N SER A 885 -14.97 35.55 -1.41
CA SER A 885 -15.66 36.72 -0.84
C SER A 885 -14.78 37.96 -0.97
#